data_AF-A0AAW6D5E2-F1
#
_entry.id   AF-A0AAW6D5E2-F1
#
_cell.length_a   1.000
_cell.length_b   1.000
_cell.length_c   1.000
_cell.angle_alpha   90.00
_cell.angle_beta   90.00
_cell.angle_gamma   90.00
#
_symmetry.space_group_name_H-M   'P 1'
#
loop_
_entity.id
_entity.type
_entity.pdbx_description
1 polymer ?
#
loop_
_entity_poly.entity_id
_entity_poly.type
_entity_poly.pdbx_seq_one_letter_code
_entity_poly.pdbx_strand_id
1 'polypeptide(L)'
;MSEVRAVQKTEMPEINAQAAIVVTQHEGRILLEKNARMKLSPAFLIKIMASIIALEKCNPNDTVTVSDSVIKQISNWKGSASINLEAGEKISVLDLIYSMMLVSANDSLFALAEFICGSLDKFAAMMQEKAKSIGAADTTVTTADGRFTAEQYSNAYDLAIICRYCMTNRMFRTIAATDKYTIPATNKNGSRDLQNTNLLINSGNRRYRYETAIGIKSGYTARSKSCLACSALPPANKFGEEVLAIILGAENTKQMKYVFYDAITLLDFTFNNYEALSGKKPEQQNSEAEKSITTVGKLCEILNAELRNAADVPITSFAFGKQKIKPGCAYFAADKETAVAAFEKGASVIITTQPIEKIPNIVVANLDTALSRTAVFIKSALGMWTVAVMDSPEKINPLSMIEQMLSSKMETVHSISVTNNYNSMLHAMFASTPKTEAAVINVSCVNGGNVERVSQTANFDVAILTSTVVSKNPRELTKPELIEEKLKVCGGMNESGAVIINIDDKNLAGIFTIPQDIITIGVDNRMADYFADNIELSHNKISFDIIHGADNYHIELYSDDKHSVYQALATFALGEIMGIPPKQIIPAIEKYRPSTGLTTVRNERGIYVISDFENEAVESVGAALKELCTMQLPPDSRRIAVLSEVGDGDEHELEIYRKVGNIVNKASVDITVCYGETAAELMKTADLKSKFVIKLNTRQALTEFLKLNLRDNDAVLFKGSTVTELDEIMTDVT
;
A
#
# COMPACT_ATOMS: atom_id res chain seq x y z
N MET A 1 1.60 36.08 25.49
CA MET A 1 2.46 37.06 24.78
C MET A 1 3.91 36.68 24.98
N SER A 2 4.75 37.00 23.98
CA SER A 2 6.15 36.56 23.73
C SER A 2 6.25 35.20 23.04
N GLU A 3 6.80 35.02 21.84
CA GLU A 3 7.36 35.87 20.79
C GLU A 3 7.26 35.04 19.49
N VAL A 4 6.75 35.61 18.39
CA VAL A 4 6.92 34.99 17.07
C VAL A 4 8.36 35.29 16.67
N ARG A 5 9.24 34.30 16.80
CA ARG A 5 10.59 34.41 16.26
C ARG A 5 10.47 34.49 14.74
N ALA A 6 10.85 35.64 14.18
CA ALA A 6 11.00 35.80 12.76
C ALA A 6 11.98 34.73 12.25
N VAL A 7 11.52 33.85 11.36
CA VAL A 7 12.40 33.02 10.55
C VAL A 7 13.31 33.99 9.78
N GLN A 8 14.62 33.75 9.80
CA GLN A 8 15.59 34.56 9.09
C GLN A 8 15.09 34.83 7.67
N LYS A 9 15.06 36.10 7.28
CA LYS A 9 14.62 36.55 5.96
C LYS A 9 15.68 36.16 4.94
N THR A 10 15.70 34.90 4.51
CA THR A 10 16.55 34.45 3.42
C THR A 10 16.06 35.13 2.14
N GLU A 11 16.89 35.95 1.51
CA GLU A 11 16.51 36.67 0.29
C GLU A 11 16.26 35.68 -0.86
N MET A 12 15.06 35.74 -1.43
CA MET A 12 14.67 34.95 -2.59
C MET A 12 15.60 35.26 -3.78
N PRO A 13 16.01 34.26 -4.58
CA PRO A 13 16.86 34.51 -5.75
C PRO A 13 16.15 35.39 -6.78
N GLU A 14 16.92 36.20 -7.51
CA GLU A 14 16.38 36.99 -8.61
C GLU A 14 15.83 36.08 -9.72
N ILE A 15 14.56 36.32 -10.08
CA ILE A 15 13.85 35.61 -11.15
C ILE A 15 13.20 36.59 -12.11
N ASN A 16 12.99 36.17 -13.35
CA ASN A 16 12.45 36.98 -14.44
C ASN A 16 10.92 37.06 -14.41
N ALA A 17 10.26 36.09 -13.79
CA ALA A 17 8.82 36.06 -13.63
C ALA A 17 8.26 37.26 -12.84
N GLN A 18 7.03 37.66 -13.18
CA GLN A 18 6.30 38.73 -12.50
C GLN A 18 5.84 38.30 -11.10
N ALA A 19 5.40 37.05 -10.98
CA ALA A 19 5.03 36.45 -9.71
C ALA A 19 5.50 34.99 -9.62
N ALA A 20 5.83 34.55 -8.41
CA ALA A 20 6.12 33.15 -8.12
C ALA A 20 5.81 32.80 -6.66
N ILE A 21 5.59 31.52 -6.39
CA ILE A 21 5.50 30.96 -5.04
C ILE A 21 6.11 29.55 -5.03
N VAL A 22 6.79 29.19 -3.95
CA VAL A 22 7.19 27.81 -3.66
C VAL A 22 6.55 27.40 -2.34
N VAL A 23 5.83 26.29 -2.32
CA VAL A 23 5.14 25.76 -1.13
C VAL A 23 5.45 24.29 -0.92
N THR A 24 5.39 23.80 0.33
CA THR A 24 5.45 22.35 0.60
C THR A 24 4.14 21.67 0.15
N GLN A 25 4.23 20.49 -0.45
CA GLN A 25 3.05 19.76 -0.93
C GLN A 25 2.17 19.32 0.25
N HIS A 26 2.75 18.73 1.30
CA HIS A 26 2.01 18.15 2.42
C HIS A 26 1.29 19.20 3.28
N GLU A 27 2.03 20.18 3.81
CA GLU A 27 1.46 21.19 4.72
C GLU A 27 0.98 22.46 4.02
N GLY A 28 1.47 22.76 2.81
CA GLY A 28 1.19 24.03 2.14
C GLY A 28 1.96 25.21 2.73
N ARG A 29 3.09 24.95 3.39
CA ARG A 29 3.94 25.98 3.97
C ARG A 29 4.60 26.77 2.85
N ILE A 30 4.45 28.10 2.87
CA ILE A 30 5.13 28.98 1.93
C ILE A 30 6.62 29.04 2.29
N LEU A 31 7.47 28.65 1.34
CA LEU A 31 8.92 28.70 1.48
C LEU A 31 9.50 29.94 0.80
N LEU A 32 9.00 30.29 -0.38
CA LEU A 32 9.40 31.47 -1.15
C LEU A 32 8.18 32.12 -1.79
N GLU A 33 8.17 33.45 -1.90
CA GLU A 33 7.15 34.16 -2.66
C GLU A 33 7.67 35.47 -3.27
N LYS A 34 7.24 35.75 -4.50
CA LYS A 34 7.38 37.04 -5.18
C LYS A 34 6.01 37.41 -5.72
N ASN A 35 5.41 38.48 -5.23
CA ASN A 35 4.11 38.97 -5.70
C ASN A 35 3.03 37.85 -5.78
N ALA A 36 3.03 36.88 -4.84
CA ALA A 36 2.24 35.66 -4.99
C ALA A 36 0.73 35.90 -5.10
N ARG A 37 0.24 37.05 -4.63
CA ARG A 37 -1.15 37.51 -4.71
C ARG A 37 -1.46 38.46 -5.86
N MET A 38 -0.48 38.76 -6.72
CA MET A 38 -0.69 39.60 -7.88
C MET A 38 -1.62 38.91 -8.89
N LYS A 39 -2.70 39.60 -9.28
CA LYS A 39 -3.65 39.12 -10.27
C LYS A 39 -3.00 39.11 -11.66
N LEU A 40 -2.82 37.92 -12.21
CA LEU A 40 -2.24 37.68 -13.52
C LEU A 40 -3.12 36.70 -14.30
N SER A 41 -3.03 36.75 -15.63
CA SER A 41 -3.71 35.76 -16.47
C SER A 41 -3.02 34.39 -16.31
N PRO A 42 -3.75 33.32 -15.93
CA PRO A 42 -3.14 32.01 -15.65
C PRO A 42 -2.70 31.24 -16.91
N ALA A 43 -2.95 31.78 -18.11
CA ALA A 43 -2.77 31.06 -19.37
C ALA A 43 -3.44 29.67 -19.32
N PHE A 44 -2.79 28.66 -19.90
CA PHE A 44 -3.26 27.28 -19.90
C PHE A 44 -3.12 26.56 -18.55
N LEU A 45 -2.58 27.19 -17.48
CA LEU A 45 -2.53 26.54 -16.17
C LEU A 45 -3.93 26.29 -15.61
N ILE A 46 -4.94 27.04 -16.04
CA ILE A 46 -6.32 26.80 -15.58
C ILE A 46 -6.86 25.42 -15.99
N LYS A 47 -6.26 24.79 -17.02
CA LYS A 47 -6.62 23.42 -17.43
C LYS A 47 -6.25 22.35 -16.41
N ILE A 48 -5.38 22.66 -15.44
CA ILE A 48 -5.14 21.82 -14.26
C ILE A 48 -6.47 21.57 -13.51
N MET A 49 -7.28 22.61 -13.38
CA MET A 49 -8.61 22.51 -12.77
C MET A 49 -9.60 21.76 -13.67
N ALA A 50 -9.50 21.92 -14.99
CA ALA A 50 -10.31 21.15 -15.93
C ALA A 50 -10.04 19.65 -15.83
N SER A 51 -8.76 19.25 -15.72
CA SER A 51 -8.39 17.84 -15.59
C SER A 51 -8.89 17.21 -14.30
N ILE A 52 -8.79 17.90 -13.15
CA ILE A 52 -9.27 17.32 -11.90
C ILE A 52 -10.79 17.19 -11.88
N ILE A 53 -11.52 18.16 -12.46
CA ILE A 53 -12.97 18.04 -12.59
C ILE A 53 -13.34 16.86 -13.49
N ALA A 54 -12.64 16.65 -14.61
CA ALA A 54 -12.88 15.50 -15.47
C ALA A 54 -12.64 14.17 -14.74
N LEU A 55 -11.53 14.06 -14.00
CA LEU A 55 -11.21 12.87 -13.20
C LEU A 55 -12.21 12.61 -12.06
N GLU A 56 -12.82 13.64 -11.48
CA GLU A 56 -13.82 13.50 -10.43
C GLU A 56 -15.25 13.23 -10.95
N LYS A 57 -15.52 13.50 -12.23
CA LYS A 57 -16.87 13.46 -12.80
C LYS A 57 -17.10 12.33 -13.80
N CYS A 58 -16.04 11.75 -14.33
CA CYS A 58 -16.12 10.73 -15.38
C CYS A 58 -15.31 9.50 -14.98
N ASN A 59 -15.69 8.35 -15.53
CA ASN A 59 -14.79 7.22 -15.57
C ASN A 59 -13.74 7.49 -16.66
N PRO A 60 -12.42 7.38 -16.39
CA PRO A 60 -11.37 7.59 -17.40
C PRO A 60 -11.52 6.72 -18.66
N ASN A 61 -12.17 5.56 -18.53
CA ASN A 61 -12.43 4.62 -19.63
C ASN A 61 -13.70 4.95 -20.43
N ASP A 62 -14.50 5.94 -20.03
CA ASP A 62 -15.67 6.36 -20.78
C ASP A 62 -15.29 6.83 -22.18
N THR A 63 -16.08 6.43 -23.17
CA THR A 63 -15.87 6.82 -24.56
C THR A 63 -16.65 8.09 -24.88
N VAL A 64 -15.93 9.15 -25.24
CA VAL A 64 -16.49 10.40 -25.75
C VAL A 64 -16.62 10.31 -27.27
N THR A 65 -17.82 10.62 -27.78
CA THR A 65 -18.03 10.80 -29.22
C THR A 65 -17.96 12.30 -29.55
N VAL A 66 -16.99 12.69 -30.35
CA VAL A 66 -16.75 14.09 -30.73
C VAL A 66 -17.86 14.58 -31.66
N SER A 67 -18.49 15.71 -31.33
CA SER A 67 -19.57 16.29 -32.14
C SER A 67 -19.03 17.25 -33.22
N ASP A 68 -19.86 17.51 -34.24
CA ASP A 68 -19.59 18.57 -35.22
C ASP A 68 -19.46 19.96 -34.57
N SER A 69 -20.15 20.18 -33.45
CA SER A 69 -20.10 21.43 -32.67
C SER A 69 -18.68 21.69 -32.15
N VAL A 70 -18.04 20.68 -31.55
CA VAL A 70 -16.66 20.76 -31.06
C VAL A 70 -15.71 21.13 -32.19
N ILE A 71 -15.80 20.45 -33.33
CA ILE A 71 -14.93 20.70 -34.49
C ILE A 71 -15.13 22.11 -35.06
N LYS A 72 -16.39 22.57 -35.15
CA LYS A 72 -16.71 23.91 -35.63
C LYS A 72 -16.16 25.00 -34.71
N GLN A 73 -16.23 24.81 -33.40
CA GLN A 73 -15.68 25.76 -32.42
C GLN A 73 -14.16 25.87 -32.54
N ILE A 74 -13.46 24.74 -32.71
CA ILE A 74 -12.00 24.72 -32.86
C ILE A 74 -11.54 25.29 -34.21
N SER A 75 -12.25 24.98 -35.30
CA SER A 75 -11.93 25.48 -36.65
C SER A 75 -11.96 27.02 -36.73
N ASN A 76 -12.76 27.67 -35.90
CA ASN A 76 -12.81 29.13 -35.80
C ASN A 76 -11.59 29.72 -35.07
N TRP A 77 -10.76 28.89 -34.43
CA TRP A 77 -9.57 29.29 -33.67
C TRP A 77 -8.28 28.85 -34.37
N LYS A 78 -7.84 29.63 -35.35
CA LYS A 78 -6.56 29.40 -36.04
C LYS A 78 -5.39 29.38 -35.06
N GLY A 79 -4.59 28.31 -35.11
CA GLY A 79 -3.41 28.12 -34.25
C GLY A 79 -3.72 27.58 -32.85
N SER A 80 -4.95 27.12 -32.59
CA SER A 80 -5.29 26.39 -31.37
C SER A 80 -4.48 25.10 -31.27
N ALA A 81 -3.93 24.81 -30.09
CA ALA A 81 -3.36 23.48 -29.81
C ALA A 81 -4.48 22.44 -29.92
N SER A 82 -4.21 21.34 -30.62
CA SER A 82 -5.19 20.31 -30.96
C SER A 82 -4.48 19.00 -31.30
N ILE A 83 -5.17 17.88 -31.10
CA ILE A 83 -4.75 16.54 -31.57
C ILE A 83 -5.47 16.14 -32.87
N ASN A 84 -6.07 17.12 -33.55
CA ASN A 84 -6.86 17.00 -34.76
C ASN A 84 -8.01 16.00 -34.61
N LEU A 85 -8.82 16.14 -33.54
CA LEU A 85 -10.05 15.34 -33.41
C LEU A 85 -10.98 15.57 -34.61
N GLU A 86 -11.73 14.53 -34.97
CA GLU A 86 -12.73 14.57 -36.04
C GLU A 86 -14.16 14.34 -35.55
N ALA A 87 -15.15 14.87 -36.27
CA ALA A 87 -16.55 14.63 -35.95
C ALA A 87 -16.89 13.13 -36.07
N GLY A 88 -17.57 12.61 -35.04
CA GLY A 88 -17.88 11.19 -34.89
C GLY A 88 -16.69 10.33 -34.44
N GLU A 89 -15.55 10.93 -34.10
CA GLU A 89 -14.43 10.22 -33.47
C GLU A 89 -14.81 9.76 -32.05
N LYS A 90 -14.44 8.54 -31.72
CA LYS A 90 -14.62 7.90 -30.40
C LYS A 90 -13.27 7.80 -29.72
N ILE A 91 -13.14 8.44 -28.57
CA ILE A 91 -11.88 8.56 -27.83
C ILE A 91 -12.16 8.52 -26.32
N SER A 92 -11.24 7.94 -25.54
CA SER A 92 -11.45 7.81 -24.09
C SER A 92 -11.32 9.15 -23.37
N VAL A 93 -11.99 9.29 -22.23
CA VAL A 93 -11.81 10.44 -21.31
C VAL A 93 -10.34 10.57 -20.93
N LEU A 94 -9.65 9.47 -20.64
CA LEU A 94 -8.24 9.46 -20.27
C LEU A 94 -7.33 10.05 -21.36
N ASP A 95 -7.52 9.65 -22.63
CA ASP A 95 -6.75 10.19 -23.77
C ASP A 95 -6.99 11.69 -23.97
N LEU A 96 -8.22 12.15 -23.72
CA LEU A 96 -8.57 13.57 -23.77
C LEU A 96 -7.88 14.36 -22.65
N ILE A 97 -7.77 13.79 -21.45
CA ILE A 97 -7.05 14.43 -20.33
C ILE A 97 -5.54 14.45 -20.61
N TYR A 98 -4.95 13.35 -21.09
CA TYR A 98 -3.53 13.30 -21.48
C TYR A 98 -3.20 14.35 -22.55
N SER A 99 -3.99 14.43 -23.62
CA SER A 99 -3.79 15.43 -24.67
C SER A 99 -3.95 16.87 -24.18
N MET A 100 -4.90 17.12 -23.27
CA MET A 100 -5.06 18.43 -22.64
C MET A 100 -3.87 18.79 -21.73
N MET A 101 -3.33 17.84 -20.96
CA MET A 101 -2.24 18.10 -20.03
C MET A 101 -0.87 18.21 -20.72
N LEU A 102 -0.53 17.27 -21.60
CA LEU A 102 0.80 17.19 -22.22
C LEU A 102 1.00 18.25 -23.31
N VAL A 103 0.05 18.32 -24.25
CA VAL A 103 0.15 19.17 -25.46
C VAL A 103 -0.86 20.33 -25.48
N SER A 104 -1.63 20.50 -24.41
CA SER A 104 -2.56 21.64 -24.24
C SER A 104 -3.74 21.66 -25.23
N ALA A 105 -4.11 20.49 -25.76
CA ALA A 105 -5.15 20.30 -26.78
C ALA A 105 -6.51 20.88 -26.34
N ASN A 106 -7.04 21.84 -27.10
CA ASN A 106 -8.32 22.50 -26.81
C ASN A 106 -9.51 21.71 -27.35
N ASP A 107 -9.36 21.02 -28.47
CA ASP A 107 -10.37 20.09 -28.99
C ASP A 107 -10.71 19.02 -27.96
N SER A 108 -9.70 18.50 -27.26
CA SER A 108 -9.90 17.55 -26.17
C SER A 108 -10.68 18.15 -24.99
N LEU A 109 -10.32 19.36 -24.58
CA LEU A 109 -11.06 20.08 -23.53
C LEU A 109 -12.52 20.34 -23.95
N PHE A 110 -12.78 20.69 -25.20
CA PHE A 110 -14.13 21.01 -25.67
C PHE A 110 -15.00 19.76 -25.73
N ALA A 111 -14.43 18.64 -26.20
CA ALA A 111 -15.07 17.34 -26.17
C ALA A 111 -15.40 16.90 -24.73
N LEU A 112 -14.44 17.04 -23.79
CA LEU A 112 -14.68 16.75 -22.37
C LEU A 112 -15.75 17.64 -21.76
N ALA A 113 -15.71 18.95 -22.02
CA ALA A 113 -16.68 19.90 -21.49
C ALA A 113 -18.11 19.61 -21.99
N GLU A 114 -18.25 19.30 -23.29
CA GLU A 114 -19.53 18.90 -23.88
C GLU A 114 -20.01 17.56 -23.30
N PHE A 115 -19.12 16.59 -23.12
CA PHE A 115 -19.46 15.29 -22.52
C PHE A 115 -19.94 15.43 -21.07
N ILE A 116 -19.25 16.23 -20.26
CA ILE A 116 -19.53 16.36 -18.82
C ILE A 116 -20.80 17.18 -18.54
N CYS A 117 -20.99 18.30 -19.26
CA CYS A 117 -22.04 19.27 -18.91
C CYS A 117 -22.73 19.92 -20.12
N GLY A 118 -22.43 19.45 -21.33
CA GLY A 118 -23.08 19.88 -22.58
C GLY A 118 -22.56 21.18 -23.18
N SER A 119 -21.67 21.93 -22.52
CA SER A 119 -21.11 23.17 -23.10
C SER A 119 -19.87 23.66 -22.37
N LEU A 120 -19.00 24.41 -23.07
CA LEU A 120 -17.81 25.03 -22.48
C LEU A 120 -18.13 26.06 -21.39
N ASP A 121 -19.23 26.83 -21.54
CA ASP A 121 -19.63 27.87 -20.58
C ASP A 121 -20.08 27.26 -19.23
N LYS A 122 -20.89 26.19 -19.28
CA LYS A 122 -21.24 25.42 -18.07
C LYS A 122 -20.01 24.80 -17.42
N PHE A 123 -19.03 24.38 -18.23
CA PHE A 123 -17.78 23.84 -17.72
C PHE A 123 -16.94 24.90 -17.02
N ALA A 124 -16.84 26.11 -17.57
CA ALA A 124 -16.19 27.24 -16.92
C ALA A 124 -16.88 27.63 -15.59
N ALA A 125 -18.22 27.55 -15.52
CA ALA A 125 -18.95 27.77 -14.28
C ALA A 125 -18.60 26.71 -13.20
N MET A 126 -18.53 25.43 -13.57
CA MET A 126 -18.08 24.36 -12.66
C MET A 126 -16.63 24.57 -12.19
N MET A 127 -15.75 25.04 -13.08
CA MET A 127 -14.38 25.41 -12.70
C MET A 127 -14.38 26.55 -11.68
N GLN A 128 -15.19 27.60 -11.89
CA GLN A 128 -15.33 28.68 -10.92
C GLN A 128 -15.86 28.20 -9.56
N GLU A 129 -16.83 27.28 -9.54
CA GLU A 129 -17.36 26.67 -8.32
C GLU A 129 -16.29 25.84 -7.61
N LYS A 130 -15.53 25.02 -8.34
CA LYS A 130 -14.42 24.23 -7.80
C LYS A 130 -13.34 25.11 -7.20
N ALA A 131 -12.97 26.21 -7.88
CA ALA A 131 -12.00 27.18 -7.36
C ALA A 131 -12.41 27.71 -5.98
N LYS A 132 -13.69 28.08 -5.82
CA LYS A 132 -14.25 28.53 -4.54
C LYS A 132 -14.26 27.42 -3.50
N SER A 133 -14.68 26.20 -3.86
CA SER A 133 -14.84 25.10 -2.90
C SER A 133 -13.50 24.64 -2.31
N ILE A 134 -12.41 24.73 -3.06
CA ILE A 134 -11.06 24.35 -2.58
C ILE A 134 -10.28 25.53 -1.98
N GLY A 135 -10.88 26.71 -1.89
CA GLY A 135 -10.29 27.88 -1.23
C GLY A 135 -9.43 28.79 -2.12
N ALA A 136 -9.43 28.62 -3.44
CA ALA A 136 -8.80 29.53 -4.41
C ALA A 136 -9.71 30.74 -4.70
N ALA A 137 -9.93 31.56 -3.67
CA ALA A 137 -10.95 32.61 -3.64
C ALA A 137 -10.66 33.83 -4.55
N ASP A 138 -9.39 34.07 -4.89
CA ASP A 138 -8.95 35.18 -5.74
C ASP A 138 -8.83 34.78 -7.22
N THR A 139 -9.30 33.58 -7.57
CA THR A 139 -9.33 33.06 -8.95
C THR A 139 -10.69 33.29 -9.58
N THR A 140 -10.68 33.97 -10.74
CA THR A 140 -11.85 34.18 -11.58
C THR A 140 -11.69 33.43 -12.89
N VAL A 141 -12.57 32.45 -13.12
CA VAL A 141 -12.62 31.63 -14.34
C VAL A 141 -13.80 32.09 -15.19
N THR A 142 -13.52 32.59 -16.38
CA THR A 142 -14.55 32.95 -17.36
C THR A 142 -14.50 32.06 -18.60
N THR A 143 -13.39 31.37 -18.85
CA THR A 143 -13.26 30.38 -19.91
C THR A 143 -12.46 29.17 -19.43
N ALA A 144 -12.85 27.97 -19.87
CA ALA A 144 -12.15 26.74 -19.50
C ALA A 144 -10.80 26.57 -20.22
N ASP A 145 -10.65 27.17 -21.39
CA ASP A 145 -9.51 27.00 -22.30
C ASP A 145 -8.29 27.86 -21.95
N GLY A 146 -8.39 28.71 -20.93
CA GLY A 146 -7.34 29.66 -20.54
C GLY A 146 -7.19 30.84 -21.48
N ARG A 147 -8.16 31.05 -22.40
CA ARG A 147 -8.21 32.24 -23.26
C ARG A 147 -8.29 33.50 -22.43
N PHE A 148 -7.65 34.55 -22.92
CA PHE A 148 -7.69 35.82 -22.22
C PHE A 148 -9.08 36.48 -22.33
N THR A 149 -9.62 36.87 -21.18
CA THR A 149 -10.69 37.87 -21.01
C THR A 149 -10.19 38.90 -19.98
N ALA A 150 -10.78 40.09 -19.93
CA ALA A 150 -10.35 41.11 -18.96
C ALA A 150 -10.64 40.68 -17.51
N GLU A 151 -11.62 39.80 -17.34
CA GLU A 151 -12.13 39.30 -16.07
C GLU A 151 -11.47 37.97 -15.64
N GLN A 152 -10.78 37.24 -16.53
CA GLN A 152 -10.10 36.00 -16.20
C GLN A 152 -8.70 36.23 -15.62
N TYR A 153 -8.57 35.95 -14.33
CA TYR A 153 -7.30 36.07 -13.62
C TYR A 153 -7.20 35.03 -12.49
N SER A 154 -5.97 34.77 -12.09
CA SER A 154 -5.64 34.05 -10.87
C SER A 154 -4.37 34.70 -10.28
N ASN A 155 -3.77 34.07 -9.29
CA ASN A 155 -2.49 34.47 -8.73
C ASN A 155 -1.68 33.20 -8.39
N ALA A 156 -0.39 33.37 -8.08
CA ALA A 156 0.49 32.24 -7.86
C ALA A 156 0.06 31.40 -6.64
N TYR A 157 -0.43 32.06 -5.58
CA TYR A 157 -0.92 31.36 -4.38
C TYR A 157 -2.15 30.50 -4.67
N ASP A 158 -3.16 31.03 -5.34
CA ASP A 158 -4.39 30.28 -5.63
C ASP A 158 -4.12 29.11 -6.58
N LEU A 159 -3.25 29.30 -7.57
CA LEU A 159 -2.78 28.21 -8.41
C LEU A 159 -2.00 27.16 -7.61
N ALA A 160 -1.28 27.55 -6.55
CA ALA A 160 -0.65 26.61 -5.63
C ALA A 160 -1.69 25.80 -4.86
N ILE A 161 -2.79 26.41 -4.39
CA ILE A 161 -3.91 25.67 -3.78
C ILE A 161 -4.50 24.65 -4.77
N ILE A 162 -4.79 25.11 -5.99
CA ILE A 162 -5.34 24.26 -7.06
C ILE A 162 -4.39 23.08 -7.34
N CYS A 163 -3.09 23.34 -7.51
CA CYS A 163 -2.11 22.30 -7.77
C CYS A 163 -1.97 21.33 -6.59
N ARG A 164 -1.92 21.83 -5.34
CA ARG A 164 -1.86 20.99 -4.14
C ARG A 164 -3.02 20.01 -4.09
N TYR A 165 -4.23 20.51 -4.31
CA TYR A 165 -5.45 19.70 -4.38
C TYR A 165 -5.38 18.66 -5.51
N CYS A 166 -4.99 19.07 -6.72
CA CYS A 166 -4.91 18.12 -7.84
C CYS A 166 -3.85 17.03 -7.59
N MET A 167 -2.73 17.39 -6.96
CA MET A 167 -1.62 16.48 -6.69
C MET A 167 -1.90 15.46 -5.56
N THR A 168 -3.03 15.55 -4.85
CA THR A 168 -3.51 14.46 -3.98
C THR A 168 -4.24 13.37 -4.75
N ASN A 169 -4.69 13.63 -5.99
CA ASN A 169 -5.28 12.62 -6.85
C ASN A 169 -4.17 11.84 -7.59
N ARG A 170 -4.11 10.52 -7.35
CA ARG A 170 -3.05 9.67 -7.89
C ARG A 170 -3.02 9.66 -9.42
N MET A 171 -4.18 9.58 -10.08
CA MET A 171 -4.25 9.58 -11.54
C MET A 171 -3.80 10.92 -12.14
N PHE A 172 -4.21 12.04 -11.54
CA PHE A 172 -3.70 13.36 -11.92
C PHE A 172 -2.18 13.42 -11.78
N ARG A 173 -1.63 12.88 -10.68
CA ARG A 173 -0.18 12.83 -10.44
C ARG A 173 0.55 12.00 -11.51
N THR A 174 0.01 10.85 -11.92
CA THR A 174 0.53 10.03 -13.02
C THR A 174 0.55 10.81 -14.33
N ILE A 175 -0.59 11.44 -14.69
CA ILE A 175 -0.72 12.24 -15.92
C ILE A 175 0.25 13.43 -15.91
N ALA A 176 0.37 14.11 -14.77
CA ALA A 176 1.29 15.23 -14.58
C ALA A 176 2.76 14.83 -14.78
N ALA A 177 3.12 13.59 -14.42
CA ALA A 177 4.45 12.99 -14.52
C ALA A 177 4.78 12.36 -15.87
N THR A 178 3.83 12.31 -16.78
CA THR A 178 4.02 11.63 -18.06
C THR A 178 4.82 12.50 -19.04
N ASP A 179 6.01 12.03 -19.41
CA ASP A 179 6.87 12.63 -20.44
C ASP A 179 6.29 12.44 -21.84
N LYS A 180 5.91 11.20 -22.18
CA LYS A 180 5.34 10.82 -23.47
C LYS A 180 4.12 9.93 -23.30
N TYR A 181 3.15 10.08 -24.17
CA TYR A 181 1.94 9.26 -24.17
C TYR A 181 1.50 9.02 -25.61
N THR A 182 1.12 7.80 -25.96
CA THR A 182 0.59 7.47 -27.28
C THR A 182 -0.90 7.23 -27.16
N ILE A 183 -1.70 8.11 -27.77
CA ILE A 183 -3.13 7.86 -27.93
C ILE A 183 -3.27 6.70 -28.93
N PRO A 184 -3.99 5.61 -28.58
CA PRO A 184 -4.21 4.50 -29.49
C PRO A 184 -5.01 4.93 -30.73
N ALA A 185 -4.99 4.11 -31.78
CA ALA A 185 -5.80 4.37 -32.96
C ALA A 185 -7.29 4.41 -32.59
N THR A 186 -8.01 5.40 -33.12
CA THR A 186 -9.45 5.54 -32.95
C THR A 186 -10.19 5.04 -34.20
N ASN A 187 -11.51 5.16 -34.21
CA ASN A 187 -12.32 4.87 -35.41
C ASN A 187 -12.11 5.89 -36.56
N LYS A 188 -11.38 6.99 -36.34
CA LYS A 188 -11.15 8.05 -37.32
C LYS A 188 -9.67 8.30 -37.60
N ASN A 189 -8.84 8.21 -36.58
CA ASN A 189 -7.43 8.57 -36.65
C ASN A 189 -6.53 7.37 -36.29
N GLY A 190 -5.33 7.34 -36.87
CA GLY A 190 -4.26 6.44 -36.41
C GLY A 190 -3.78 6.79 -35.00
N SER A 191 -2.82 6.02 -34.47
CA SER A 191 -2.19 6.36 -33.20
C SER A 191 -1.50 7.73 -33.26
N ARG A 192 -1.50 8.45 -32.14
CA ARG A 192 -0.94 9.81 -32.05
C ARG A 192 0.00 9.91 -30.84
N ASP A 193 1.25 10.23 -31.11
CA ASP A 193 2.25 10.43 -30.07
C ASP A 193 2.19 11.85 -29.52
N LEU A 194 2.12 11.93 -28.20
CA LEU A 194 2.15 13.16 -27.43
C LEU A 194 3.49 13.28 -26.70
N GLN A 195 4.04 14.48 -26.73
CA GLN A 195 5.26 14.83 -26.00
C GLN A 195 4.94 15.99 -25.06
N ASN A 196 5.26 15.83 -23.77
CA ASN A 196 4.96 16.84 -22.78
C ASN A 196 5.69 18.15 -23.07
N THR A 197 4.93 19.25 -23.06
CA THR A 197 5.45 20.61 -23.29
C THR A 197 6.21 21.18 -22.09
N ASN A 198 6.09 20.57 -20.91
CA ASN A 198 6.88 20.92 -19.74
C ASN A 198 8.34 20.41 -19.91
N LEU A 199 9.25 21.34 -20.16
CA LEU A 199 10.66 21.02 -20.44
C LEU A 199 11.44 20.51 -19.22
N LEU A 200 10.88 20.58 -18.01
CA LEU A 200 11.50 19.99 -16.81
C LEU A 200 11.50 18.46 -16.86
N ILE A 201 10.48 17.85 -17.48
CA ILE A 201 10.31 16.39 -17.56
C ILE A 201 10.41 15.84 -18.98
N ASN A 202 10.43 16.72 -20.00
CA ASN A 202 10.56 16.34 -21.40
C ASN A 202 11.91 15.64 -21.66
N SER A 203 11.91 14.36 -22.02
CA SER A 203 13.15 13.59 -22.23
C SER A 203 13.97 14.02 -23.44
N GLY A 204 13.34 14.65 -24.42
CA GLY A 204 13.99 15.28 -25.57
C GLY A 204 14.69 16.59 -25.23
N ASN A 205 14.44 17.18 -24.06
CA ASN A 205 15.09 18.39 -23.60
C ASN A 205 16.27 18.06 -22.68
N ARG A 206 17.49 18.51 -23.04
CA ARG A 206 18.67 18.37 -22.17
C ARG A 206 18.99 19.62 -21.35
N ARG A 207 18.42 20.77 -21.71
CA ARG A 207 18.83 22.08 -21.17
C ARG A 207 18.10 22.46 -19.89
N TYR A 208 16.81 22.12 -19.81
CA TYR A 208 15.95 22.51 -18.69
C TYR A 208 15.41 21.31 -17.93
N ARG A 209 15.84 20.10 -18.28
CA ARG A 209 15.41 18.89 -17.57
C ARG A 209 15.89 18.97 -16.13
N TYR A 210 14.99 18.67 -15.19
CA TYR A 210 15.25 18.66 -13.76
C TYR A 210 14.92 17.27 -13.23
N GLU A 211 15.93 16.56 -12.73
CA GLU A 211 15.87 15.11 -12.50
C GLU A 211 14.73 14.67 -11.56
N THR A 212 14.46 15.46 -10.53
CA THR A 212 13.42 15.15 -9.53
C THR A 212 12.08 15.82 -9.79
N ALA A 213 11.91 16.47 -10.95
CA ALA A 213 10.65 17.11 -11.30
C ALA A 213 9.57 16.07 -11.64
N ILE A 214 8.38 16.29 -11.11
CA ILE A 214 7.18 15.47 -11.37
C ILE A 214 6.33 16.07 -12.50
N GLY A 215 6.51 17.33 -12.89
CA GLY A 215 5.80 17.87 -14.07
C GLY A 215 4.68 18.85 -13.74
N ILE A 216 3.40 18.50 -13.95
CA ILE A 216 2.18 19.36 -13.90
C ILE A 216 1.86 20.06 -15.23
N LYS A 217 2.18 21.34 -15.43
CA LYS A 217 1.70 22.04 -16.63
C LYS A 217 2.48 23.30 -16.94
N SER A 218 2.84 23.47 -18.22
CA SER A 218 3.31 24.75 -18.77
C SER A 218 2.18 25.46 -19.53
N GLY A 219 2.25 26.79 -19.58
CA GLY A 219 1.29 27.63 -20.29
C GLY A 219 1.95 28.84 -20.93
N TYR A 220 1.44 29.25 -22.09
CA TYR A 220 1.87 30.48 -22.74
C TYR A 220 0.72 31.11 -23.52
N THR A 221 0.55 32.41 -23.34
CA THR A 221 -0.17 33.26 -24.29
C THR A 221 0.64 34.55 -24.50
N ALA A 222 0.38 35.27 -25.59
CA ALA A 222 1.07 36.54 -25.84
C ALA A 222 0.89 37.56 -24.69
N ARG A 223 -0.26 37.51 -23.99
CA ARG A 223 -0.60 38.43 -22.90
C ARG A 223 -0.16 37.93 -21.52
N SER A 224 -0.33 36.64 -21.25
CA SER A 224 0.07 36.03 -19.98
C SER A 224 1.59 35.83 -19.87
N LYS A 225 2.31 35.93 -21.00
CA LYS A 225 3.68 35.43 -21.16
C LYS A 225 3.75 33.96 -20.75
N SER A 226 4.92 33.46 -20.35
CA SER A 226 5.05 32.06 -19.94
C SER A 226 4.76 31.86 -18.46
N CYS A 227 3.98 30.82 -18.20
CA CYS A 227 3.58 30.35 -16.88
C CYS A 227 3.94 28.87 -16.72
N LEU A 228 4.22 28.45 -15.50
CA LEU A 228 4.52 27.07 -15.16
C LEU A 228 3.99 26.76 -13.77
N ALA A 229 3.33 25.62 -13.64
CA ALA A 229 3.17 24.93 -12.38
C ALA A 229 4.06 23.69 -12.44
N CYS A 230 4.84 23.45 -11.40
CA CYS A 230 5.60 22.20 -11.27
C CYS A 230 5.74 21.72 -9.84
N SER A 231 5.86 20.40 -9.69
CA SER A 231 6.28 19.75 -8.44
C SER A 231 7.65 19.12 -8.61
N ALA A 232 8.43 19.05 -7.52
CA ALA A 232 9.68 18.32 -7.49
C ALA A 232 9.96 17.71 -6.10
N LEU A 233 10.63 16.56 -6.10
CA LEU A 233 11.21 15.96 -4.90
C LEU A 233 12.60 16.57 -4.62
N PRO A 234 13.10 16.49 -3.38
CA PRO A 234 14.49 16.83 -3.08
C PRO A 234 15.46 16.01 -3.92
N PRO A 235 16.51 16.61 -4.52
CA PRO A 235 17.61 15.88 -5.13
C PRO A 235 18.27 14.91 -4.14
N ALA A 236 18.92 13.87 -4.66
CA ALA A 236 19.69 12.95 -3.84
C ALA A 236 20.69 13.72 -2.96
N ASN A 237 20.74 13.40 -1.66
CA ASN A 237 21.56 14.08 -0.63
C ASN A 237 21.11 15.50 -0.25
N LYS A 238 19.88 15.92 -0.58
CA LYS A 238 19.26 17.14 -0.06
C LYS A 238 18.14 16.79 0.90
N PHE A 239 18.14 17.44 2.07
CA PHE A 239 17.04 17.35 3.02
C PHE A 239 15.86 18.19 2.55
N GLY A 240 14.65 17.64 2.63
CA GLY A 240 13.42 18.35 2.34
C GLY A 240 12.25 17.40 2.09
N GLU A 241 11.12 17.98 1.70
CA GLU A 241 9.93 17.25 1.25
C GLU A 241 9.57 17.67 -0.18
N GLU A 242 8.54 17.08 -0.76
CA GLU A 242 8.01 17.52 -2.06
C GLU A 242 7.56 18.99 -1.99
N VAL A 243 7.97 19.78 -2.98
CA VAL A 243 7.56 21.18 -3.12
C VAL A 243 6.89 21.44 -4.45
N LEU A 244 5.93 22.36 -4.43
CA LEU A 244 5.30 22.94 -5.61
C LEU A 244 5.84 24.33 -5.87
N ALA A 245 6.14 24.63 -7.12
CA ALA A 245 6.49 25.96 -7.60
C ALA A 245 5.48 26.42 -8.66
N ILE A 246 4.91 27.62 -8.46
CA ILE A 246 4.09 28.31 -9.46
C ILE A 246 4.84 29.56 -9.91
N ILE A 247 4.93 29.75 -11.22
CA ILE A 247 5.69 30.83 -11.86
C ILE A 247 4.80 31.46 -12.92
N LEU A 248 4.58 32.77 -12.84
CA LEU A 248 3.66 33.49 -13.72
C LEU A 248 4.35 34.68 -14.38
N GLY A 249 4.09 34.84 -15.68
CA GLY A 249 4.45 36.06 -16.40
C GLY A 249 5.93 36.19 -16.78
N ALA A 250 6.67 35.08 -16.92
CA ALA A 250 8.08 35.11 -17.34
C ALA A 250 8.20 35.42 -18.84
N GLU A 251 9.02 36.41 -19.19
CA GLU A 251 9.28 36.77 -20.58
C GLU A 251 10.28 35.80 -21.21
N ASN A 252 9.89 35.08 -22.26
CA ASN A 252 10.81 34.19 -22.99
C ASN A 252 11.43 34.91 -24.19
N THR A 253 12.70 34.63 -24.47
CA THR A 253 13.38 35.06 -25.71
C THR A 253 13.52 33.89 -26.68
N LYS A 254 14.09 34.14 -27.87
CA LYS A 254 14.43 33.04 -28.81
C LYS A 254 15.49 32.11 -28.20
N GLN A 255 16.39 32.63 -27.39
CA GLN A 255 17.52 31.92 -26.80
C GLN A 255 17.24 31.31 -25.43
N MET A 256 16.30 31.87 -24.65
CA MET A 256 16.06 31.49 -23.26
C MET A 256 14.57 31.30 -22.98
N LYS A 257 14.23 30.18 -22.31
CA LYS A 257 12.91 29.93 -21.76
C LYS A 257 12.95 30.20 -20.27
N TYR A 258 12.89 31.48 -19.90
CA TYR A 258 13.07 31.96 -18.53
C TYR A 258 12.10 31.32 -17.54
N VAL A 259 10.90 30.91 -17.95
CA VAL A 259 9.97 30.20 -17.04
C VAL A 259 10.58 28.91 -16.47
N PHE A 260 11.34 28.14 -17.26
CA PHE A 260 11.97 26.91 -16.79
C PHE A 260 13.30 27.20 -16.08
N TYR A 261 14.02 28.23 -16.50
CA TYR A 261 15.22 28.69 -15.80
C TYR A 261 14.90 29.19 -14.38
N ASP A 262 13.87 30.03 -14.25
CA ASP A 262 13.37 30.52 -12.97
C ASP A 262 12.89 29.35 -12.10
N ALA A 263 12.26 28.32 -12.69
CA ALA A 263 11.85 27.12 -11.95
C ALA A 263 13.05 26.37 -11.35
N ILE A 264 14.06 26.07 -12.16
CA ILE A 264 15.28 25.40 -11.69
C ILE A 264 15.95 26.24 -10.60
N THR A 265 16.06 27.56 -10.82
CA THR A 265 16.65 28.50 -9.86
C THR A 265 15.91 28.46 -8.51
N LEU A 266 14.58 28.47 -8.52
CA LEU A 266 13.77 28.41 -7.32
C LEU A 266 13.86 27.04 -6.62
N LEU A 267 13.81 25.94 -7.37
CA LEU A 267 13.90 24.59 -6.83
C LEU A 267 15.29 24.34 -6.20
N ASP A 268 16.37 24.65 -6.93
CA ASP A 268 17.73 24.52 -6.43
C ASP A 268 17.93 25.37 -5.17
N PHE A 269 17.49 26.63 -5.19
CA PHE A 269 17.58 27.49 -4.01
C PHE A 269 16.78 26.93 -2.84
N THR A 270 15.58 26.42 -3.09
CA THR A 270 14.71 25.85 -2.06
C THR A 270 15.37 24.66 -1.40
N PHE A 271 15.86 23.67 -2.16
CA PHE A 271 16.48 22.48 -1.59
C PHE A 271 17.87 22.74 -0.99
N ASN A 272 18.60 23.73 -1.49
CA ASN A 272 19.87 24.15 -0.89
C ASN A 272 19.69 24.88 0.44
N ASN A 273 18.53 25.51 0.67
CA ASN A 273 18.25 26.32 1.86
C ASN A 273 17.04 25.79 2.65
N TYR A 274 16.65 24.53 2.43
CA TYR A 274 15.38 24.00 2.92
C TYR A 274 15.24 24.13 4.44
N GLU A 275 16.31 23.88 5.19
CA GLU A 275 16.32 24.02 6.64
C GLU A 275 15.98 25.45 7.09
N ALA A 276 16.66 26.42 6.50
CA ALA A 276 16.46 27.83 6.83
C ALA A 276 15.05 28.32 6.42
N LEU A 277 14.57 27.89 5.24
CA LEU A 277 13.26 28.31 4.71
C LEU A 277 12.09 27.65 5.44
N SER A 278 12.20 26.36 5.73
CA SER A 278 11.12 25.61 6.38
C SER A 278 11.16 25.73 7.89
N GLY A 279 12.31 26.02 8.50
CA GLY A 279 12.53 25.89 9.94
C GLY A 279 12.56 24.44 10.42
N LYS A 280 12.46 23.46 9.51
CA LYS A 280 12.67 22.04 9.79
C LYS A 280 14.16 21.76 9.65
N LYS A 281 14.80 21.17 10.64
CA LYS A 281 16.18 20.72 10.49
C LYS A 281 16.18 19.35 9.82
N PRO A 282 17.22 19.02 9.02
CA PRO A 282 17.54 17.61 8.81
C PRO A 282 17.59 17.03 10.21
N GLU A 283 16.86 15.95 10.45
CA GLU A 283 16.93 15.29 11.75
C GLU A 283 18.42 15.08 12.05
N GLN A 284 18.93 15.84 13.02
CA GLN A 284 20.21 15.49 13.61
C GLN A 284 19.97 14.08 14.12
N GLN A 285 20.80 13.13 13.67
CA GLN A 285 20.77 11.74 14.09
C GLN A 285 20.86 11.66 15.61
N ASN A 286 19.72 11.85 16.27
CA ASN A 286 19.46 11.49 17.64
C ASN A 286 19.00 10.06 17.51
N SER A 287 19.88 9.14 17.88
CA SER A 287 19.69 7.69 17.80
C SER A 287 18.46 7.15 18.53
N GLU A 288 17.75 8.00 19.28
CA GLU A 288 16.50 7.68 19.98
C GLU A 288 15.23 8.12 19.23
N ALA A 289 15.28 9.20 18.43
CA ALA A 289 14.12 9.67 17.64
C ALA A 289 13.91 8.84 16.36
N GLU A 290 15.00 8.39 15.71
CA GLU A 290 14.95 7.43 14.57
C GLU A 290 14.32 6.07 14.95
N LYS A 291 14.14 5.78 16.24
CA LYS A 291 13.57 4.52 16.75
C LYS A 291 12.14 4.63 17.24
N SER A 292 11.55 5.82 17.28
CA SER A 292 10.21 6.03 17.83
C SER A 292 9.15 6.28 16.77
N ILE A 293 8.00 5.62 16.90
CA ILE A 293 6.82 5.83 16.05
C ILE A 293 6.04 7.08 16.51
N THR A 294 6.03 7.35 17.82
CA THR A 294 5.32 8.47 18.44
C THR A 294 5.86 8.73 19.85
N THR A 295 5.21 9.63 20.61
CA THR A 295 5.47 9.83 22.04
C THR A 295 4.25 9.50 22.88
N VAL A 296 4.44 9.30 24.18
CA VAL A 296 3.35 9.07 25.15
C VAL A 296 2.33 10.21 25.11
N GLY A 297 2.78 11.46 25.09
CA GLY A 297 1.91 12.63 25.02
C GLY A 297 1.08 12.65 23.73
N LYS A 298 1.69 12.33 22.58
CA LYS A 298 0.95 12.25 21.32
C LYS A 298 -0.05 11.09 21.32
N LEU A 299 0.31 9.95 21.90
CA LEU A 299 -0.61 8.82 22.07
C LEU A 299 -1.83 9.21 22.93
N CYS A 300 -1.66 10.01 23.98
CA CYS A 300 -2.78 10.53 24.78
C CYS A 300 -3.75 11.37 23.94
N GLU A 301 -3.24 12.23 23.04
CA GLU A 301 -4.09 13.01 22.13
C GLU A 301 -4.92 12.11 21.22
N ILE A 302 -4.29 11.10 20.61
CA ILE A 302 -4.95 10.14 19.71
C ILE A 302 -6.04 9.35 20.43
N LEU A 303 -5.76 8.95 21.66
CA LEU A 303 -6.68 8.18 22.49
C LEU A 303 -7.73 9.06 23.18
N ASN A 304 -7.58 10.39 23.14
CA ASN A 304 -8.37 11.35 23.92
C ASN A 304 -8.44 10.97 25.40
N ALA A 305 -7.27 10.74 25.99
CA ALA A 305 -7.12 10.14 27.31
C ALA A 305 -6.13 10.91 28.18
N GLU A 306 -6.29 10.79 29.50
CA GLU A 306 -5.42 11.44 30.49
C GLU A 306 -4.17 10.60 30.76
N LEU A 307 -3.00 11.27 30.76
CA LEU A 307 -1.74 10.67 31.16
C LEU A 307 -1.58 10.72 32.69
N ARG A 308 -1.18 9.59 33.29
CA ARG A 308 -0.90 9.49 34.73
C ARG A 308 0.48 8.92 34.99
N ASN A 309 1.17 9.49 35.97
CA ASN A 309 2.45 8.99 36.50
C ASN A 309 3.56 8.80 35.45
N ALA A 310 3.56 9.58 34.37
CA ALA A 310 4.48 9.40 33.24
C ALA A 310 5.05 10.73 32.75
N ALA A 311 6.29 10.70 32.29
CA ALA A 311 6.86 11.76 31.45
C ALA A 311 6.51 11.49 29.98
N ASP A 312 6.53 12.54 29.16
CA ASP A 312 6.41 12.37 27.71
C ASP A 312 7.70 11.75 27.16
N VAL A 313 7.64 10.45 26.85
CA VAL A 313 8.77 9.66 26.37
C VAL A 313 8.48 9.05 25.00
N PRO A 314 9.51 8.71 24.21
CA PRO A 314 9.31 8.06 22.92
C PRO A 314 8.71 6.65 23.07
N ILE A 315 7.84 6.29 22.13
CA ILE A 315 7.26 4.95 21.98
C ILE A 315 7.83 4.33 20.72
N THR A 316 8.48 3.18 20.85
CA THR A 316 9.19 2.49 19.76
C THR A 316 8.40 1.33 19.17
N SER A 317 7.43 0.80 19.90
CA SER A 317 6.57 -0.31 19.47
C SER A 317 5.28 -0.35 20.30
N PHE A 318 4.34 -1.18 19.87
CA PHE A 318 3.09 -1.43 20.58
C PHE A 318 2.93 -2.92 20.84
N ALA A 319 2.22 -3.30 21.90
CA ALA A 319 1.96 -4.70 22.21
C ALA A 319 0.67 -4.87 23.03
N PHE A 320 0.01 -6.01 22.87
CA PHE A 320 -1.13 -6.41 23.66
C PHE A 320 -1.17 -7.94 23.82
N GLY A 321 -1.96 -8.44 24.78
CA GLY A 321 -2.11 -9.87 25.00
C GLY A 321 -0.79 -10.57 25.32
N LYS A 322 -0.52 -11.71 24.67
CA LYS A 322 0.70 -12.51 24.92
C LYS A 322 1.94 -12.03 24.14
N GLN A 323 1.87 -10.90 23.43
CA GLN A 323 3.00 -10.41 22.63
C GLN A 323 4.24 -10.10 23.48
N LYS A 324 5.42 -10.33 22.89
CA LYS A 324 6.71 -10.02 23.52
C LYS A 324 6.84 -8.51 23.74
N ILE A 325 6.99 -8.13 25.01
CA ILE A 325 7.22 -6.74 25.42
C ILE A 325 8.68 -6.38 25.14
N LYS A 326 8.89 -5.32 24.36
CA LYS A 326 10.20 -4.74 24.09
C LYS A 326 10.39 -3.48 24.97
N PRO A 327 11.61 -3.18 25.44
CA PRO A 327 11.88 -1.88 26.07
C PRO A 327 11.44 -0.72 25.16
N GLY A 328 10.72 0.26 25.69
CA GLY A 328 10.18 1.37 24.88
C GLY A 328 8.75 1.16 24.37
N CYS A 329 8.15 0.00 24.64
CA CYS A 329 6.81 -0.35 24.14
C CYS A 329 5.68 0.35 24.92
N ALA A 330 4.60 0.70 24.22
CA ALA A 330 3.33 1.01 24.83
C ALA A 330 2.47 -0.27 24.87
N TYR A 331 2.01 -0.67 26.06
CA TYR A 331 1.35 -1.97 26.26
C TYR A 331 -0.12 -1.83 26.68
N PHE A 332 -1.03 -2.52 25.99
CA PHE A 332 -2.45 -2.54 26.29
C PHE A 332 -2.77 -3.68 27.27
N ALA A 333 -3.03 -3.34 28.52
CA ALA A 333 -3.25 -4.31 29.59
C ALA A 333 -4.74 -4.55 29.87
N ALA A 334 -5.15 -5.82 29.86
CA ALA A 334 -6.52 -6.23 30.15
C ALA A 334 -6.87 -6.10 31.65
N ASP A 335 -5.88 -6.25 32.52
CA ASP A 335 -6.03 -6.21 33.97
C ASP A 335 -4.79 -5.61 34.64
N LYS A 336 -4.86 -5.48 35.98
CA LYS A 336 -3.78 -4.89 36.77
C LYS A 336 -2.54 -5.79 36.85
N GLU A 337 -2.71 -7.11 36.82
CA GLU A 337 -1.61 -8.05 36.94
C GLU A 337 -0.72 -8.03 35.69
N THR A 338 -1.36 -8.11 34.52
CA THR A 338 -0.71 -7.97 33.21
C THR A 338 -0.06 -6.60 33.03
N ALA A 339 -0.68 -5.53 33.53
CA ALA A 339 -0.11 -4.19 33.50
C ALA A 339 1.22 -4.08 34.28
N VAL A 340 1.25 -4.59 35.52
CA VAL A 340 2.45 -4.55 36.36
C VAL A 340 3.56 -5.41 35.75
N ALA A 341 3.23 -6.63 35.30
CA ALA A 341 4.19 -7.50 34.65
C ALA A 341 4.77 -6.89 33.36
N ALA A 342 3.95 -6.16 32.59
CA ALA A 342 4.41 -5.50 31.37
C ALA A 342 5.36 -4.33 31.66
N PHE A 343 5.06 -3.54 32.70
CA PHE A 343 5.93 -2.46 33.14
C PHE A 343 7.28 -2.99 33.65
N GLU A 344 7.28 -4.06 34.47
CA GLU A 344 8.51 -4.72 34.95
C GLU A 344 9.38 -5.28 33.81
N LYS A 345 8.75 -5.68 32.69
CA LYS A 345 9.42 -6.12 31.46
C LYS A 345 9.91 -4.96 30.57
N GLY A 346 9.70 -3.71 30.96
CA GLY A 346 10.26 -2.53 30.28
C GLY A 346 9.31 -1.75 29.38
N ALA A 347 7.98 -1.94 29.50
CA ALA A 347 7.02 -1.07 28.82
C ALA A 347 7.13 0.38 29.33
N SER A 348 7.18 1.35 28.41
CA SER A 348 7.27 2.79 28.74
C SER A 348 5.98 3.34 29.32
N VAL A 349 4.84 2.83 28.85
CA VAL A 349 3.51 3.23 29.31
C VAL A 349 2.52 2.09 29.18
N ILE A 350 1.58 2.01 30.13
CA ILE A 350 0.48 1.04 30.11
C ILE A 350 -0.83 1.74 29.71
N ILE A 351 -1.54 1.19 28.73
CA ILE A 351 -2.90 1.59 28.38
C ILE A 351 -3.86 0.65 29.12
N THR A 352 -4.81 1.21 29.88
CA THR A 352 -5.71 0.44 30.75
C THR A 352 -7.04 1.15 30.93
N THR A 353 -8.08 0.43 31.38
CA THR A 353 -9.40 1.00 31.68
C THR A 353 -9.53 1.55 33.09
N GLN A 354 -8.59 1.24 33.98
CA GLN A 354 -8.60 1.67 35.37
C GLN A 354 -7.24 2.24 35.76
N PRO A 355 -7.21 3.30 36.58
CA PRO A 355 -5.93 3.89 36.98
C PRO A 355 -5.09 2.92 37.81
N ILE A 356 -3.79 2.89 37.52
CA ILE A 356 -2.83 2.10 38.29
C ILE A 356 -1.84 3.04 38.98
N GLU A 357 -1.75 2.94 40.29
CA GLU A 357 -0.81 3.76 41.06
C GLU A 357 0.64 3.35 40.77
N LYS A 358 1.55 4.33 40.79
CA LYS A 358 3.01 4.17 40.75
C LYS A 358 3.62 3.70 39.43
N ILE A 359 2.83 3.32 38.42
CA ILE A 359 3.33 3.02 37.07
C ILE A 359 2.79 4.04 36.05
N PRO A 360 3.56 4.43 35.02
CA PRO A 360 3.09 5.22 33.89
C PRO A 360 1.87 4.58 33.21
N ASN A 361 0.72 5.27 33.17
CA ASN A 361 -0.47 4.76 32.50
C ASN A 361 -1.35 5.81 31.83
N ILE A 362 -2.01 5.39 30.75
CA ILE A 362 -3.05 6.11 30.01
C ILE A 362 -4.37 5.41 30.28
N VAL A 363 -5.33 6.15 30.86
CA VAL A 363 -6.64 5.59 31.21
C VAL A 363 -7.63 5.84 30.09
N VAL A 364 -8.10 4.78 29.45
CA VAL A 364 -9.07 4.82 28.34
C VAL A 364 -10.42 4.25 28.75
N ALA A 365 -11.50 4.71 28.12
CA ALA A 365 -12.84 4.18 28.40
C ALA A 365 -13.02 2.74 27.91
N ASN A 366 -12.37 2.37 26.80
CA ASN A 366 -12.50 1.06 26.16
C ASN A 366 -11.18 0.69 25.47
N LEU A 367 -10.61 -0.47 25.81
CA LEU A 367 -9.33 -0.94 25.25
C LEU A 367 -9.41 -1.28 23.77
N ASP A 368 -10.53 -1.87 23.32
CA ASP A 368 -10.70 -2.26 21.93
C ASP A 368 -10.75 -1.04 20.99
N THR A 369 -11.45 0.02 21.40
CA THR A 369 -11.42 1.31 20.70
C THR A 369 -10.03 1.93 20.70
N ALA A 370 -9.29 1.79 21.80
CA ALA A 370 -7.92 2.30 21.90
C ALA A 370 -6.95 1.54 20.96
N LEU A 371 -7.09 0.21 20.86
CA LEU A 371 -6.34 -0.63 19.93
C LEU A 371 -6.61 -0.20 18.48
N SER A 372 -7.88 -0.08 18.08
CA SER A 372 -8.28 0.33 16.73
C SER A 372 -7.72 1.71 16.36
N ARG A 373 -7.90 2.73 17.22
CA ARG A 373 -7.39 4.08 16.97
C ARG A 373 -5.87 4.12 16.85
N THR A 374 -5.18 3.30 17.64
CA THR A 374 -3.72 3.22 17.58
C THR A 374 -3.26 2.58 16.27
N ALA A 375 -3.92 1.53 15.79
CA ALA A 375 -3.61 0.92 14.50
C ALA A 375 -3.81 1.90 13.32
N VAL A 376 -4.92 2.64 13.31
CA VAL A 376 -5.19 3.71 12.33
C VAL A 376 -4.09 4.77 12.36
N PHE A 377 -3.67 5.17 13.57
CA PHE A 377 -2.59 6.12 13.74
C PHE A 377 -1.25 5.60 13.20
N ILE A 378 -0.88 4.34 13.50
CA ILE A 378 0.38 3.75 13.02
C ILE A 378 0.42 3.81 11.48
N LYS A 379 -0.69 3.43 10.80
CA LYS A 379 -0.77 3.55 9.33
C LYS A 379 -0.47 4.98 8.89
N SER A 380 -1.20 5.95 9.44
CA SER A 380 -1.08 7.35 9.04
C SER A 380 0.28 7.96 9.37
N ALA A 381 0.89 7.56 10.49
CA ALA A 381 2.17 8.10 10.96
C ALA A 381 3.34 7.63 10.10
N LEU A 382 3.30 6.37 9.66
CA LEU A 382 4.34 5.78 8.81
C LEU A 382 4.10 6.02 7.32
N GLY A 383 2.88 6.43 6.93
CA GLY A 383 2.49 6.48 5.51
C GLY A 383 2.59 5.11 4.83
N MET A 384 2.41 4.02 5.60
CA MET A 384 2.62 2.67 5.13
C MET A 384 1.52 2.24 4.16
N TRP A 385 1.87 1.40 3.20
CA TRP A 385 0.91 0.65 2.40
C TRP A 385 0.23 -0.41 3.25
N THR A 386 -1.10 -0.53 3.16
CA THR A 386 -1.83 -1.65 3.75
C THR A 386 -2.49 -2.50 2.66
N VAL A 387 -2.14 -3.79 2.63
CA VAL A 387 -2.60 -4.74 1.61
C VAL A 387 -3.45 -5.82 2.27
N ALA A 388 -4.69 -6.00 1.81
CA ALA A 388 -5.54 -7.12 2.20
C ALA A 388 -5.41 -8.28 1.20
N VAL A 389 -5.15 -9.48 1.71
CA VAL A 389 -5.15 -10.72 0.93
C VAL A 389 -6.32 -11.57 1.39
N MET A 390 -7.28 -11.81 0.51
CA MET A 390 -8.58 -12.42 0.88
C MET A 390 -8.71 -13.87 0.42
N ASP A 391 -7.60 -14.54 0.14
CA ASP A 391 -7.58 -15.88 -0.41
C ASP A 391 -7.38 -16.96 0.67
N SER A 392 -8.09 -18.07 0.51
CA SER A 392 -7.95 -19.22 1.41
C SER A 392 -6.67 -20.01 1.08
N PRO A 393 -5.89 -20.41 2.09
CA PRO A 393 -4.73 -21.26 1.87
C PRO A 393 -5.19 -22.70 1.57
N GLU A 394 -5.14 -23.13 0.30
CA GLU A 394 -5.44 -24.54 -0.07
C GLU A 394 -4.19 -25.41 -0.23
N LYS A 395 -3.22 -24.92 -1.00
CA LYS A 395 -1.93 -25.58 -1.28
C LYS A 395 -0.74 -24.63 -1.20
N ILE A 396 -0.96 -23.36 -1.51
CA ILE A 396 0.05 -22.31 -1.49
C ILE A 396 -0.45 -21.20 -0.59
N ASN A 397 0.40 -20.71 0.32
CA ASN A 397 0.10 -19.54 1.13
C ASN A 397 0.07 -18.31 0.21
N PRO A 398 -1.10 -17.65 0.03
CA PRO A 398 -1.24 -16.52 -0.90
C PRO A 398 -0.39 -15.31 -0.50
N LEU A 399 0.07 -15.22 0.75
CA LEU A 399 0.96 -14.15 1.22
C LEU A 399 2.40 -14.33 0.74
N SER A 400 2.88 -15.57 0.62
CA SER A 400 4.31 -15.87 0.54
C SER A 400 5.02 -15.26 -0.67
N MET A 401 4.37 -15.19 -1.84
CA MET A 401 4.94 -14.56 -3.03
C MET A 401 4.95 -13.03 -2.91
N ILE A 402 3.90 -12.45 -2.32
CA ILE A 402 3.79 -11.02 -2.03
C ILE A 402 4.86 -10.61 -1.02
N GLU A 403 4.99 -11.36 0.07
CA GLU A 403 6.01 -11.16 1.10
C GLU A 403 7.41 -11.27 0.52
N GLN A 404 7.68 -12.28 -0.30
CA GLN A 404 8.96 -12.43 -0.98
C GLN A 404 9.28 -11.23 -1.89
N MET A 405 8.26 -10.68 -2.57
CA MET A 405 8.39 -9.51 -3.42
C MET A 405 8.67 -8.25 -2.57
N LEU A 406 7.84 -7.98 -1.57
CA LEU A 406 7.92 -6.76 -0.75
C LEU A 406 9.13 -6.75 0.18
N SER A 407 9.41 -7.85 0.90
CA SER A 407 10.55 -7.94 1.82
C SER A 407 11.91 -7.74 1.12
N SER A 408 11.98 -8.01 -0.18
CA SER A 408 13.18 -7.74 -0.99
C SER A 408 13.40 -6.27 -1.32
N LYS A 409 12.44 -5.39 -0.99
CA LYS A 409 12.39 -3.98 -1.37
C LYS A 409 12.16 -3.03 -0.20
N MET A 410 11.34 -3.45 0.75
CA MET A 410 10.83 -2.58 1.80
C MET A 410 10.58 -3.37 3.09
N GLU A 411 10.69 -2.69 4.23
CA GLU A 411 10.42 -3.33 5.52
C GLU A 411 8.92 -3.58 5.66
N THR A 412 8.57 -4.87 5.73
CA THR A 412 7.17 -5.32 5.65
C THR A 412 6.80 -6.10 6.90
N VAL A 413 5.64 -5.82 7.46
CA VAL A 413 5.00 -6.64 8.50
C VAL A 413 3.85 -7.43 7.90
N HIS A 414 3.53 -8.58 8.49
CA HIS A 414 2.47 -9.44 8.00
C HIS A 414 1.64 -10.03 9.14
N SER A 415 0.40 -10.37 8.83
CA SER A 415 -0.47 -11.13 9.73
C SER A 415 0.03 -12.56 9.89
N ILE A 416 0.18 -13.04 11.13
CA ILE A 416 0.69 -14.39 11.43
C ILE A 416 -0.41 -15.44 11.28
N SER A 417 -1.67 -15.04 11.45
CA SER A 417 -2.81 -15.96 11.42
C SER A 417 -3.83 -15.66 10.33
N VAL A 418 -4.47 -16.74 9.87
CA VAL A 418 -5.58 -16.82 8.90
C VAL A 418 -6.95 -17.03 9.56
N THR A 419 -7.02 -17.19 10.89
CA THR A 419 -8.28 -17.52 11.62
C THR A 419 -8.85 -16.37 12.45
N ASN A 420 -8.02 -15.54 13.10
CA ASN A 420 -8.48 -14.37 13.85
C ASN A 420 -8.02 -13.06 13.19
N ASN A 421 -8.76 -12.61 12.17
CA ASN A 421 -8.34 -11.47 11.35
C ASN A 421 -8.09 -10.19 12.13
N TYR A 422 -8.91 -9.89 13.14
CA TYR A 422 -8.83 -8.59 13.81
C TYR A 422 -7.62 -8.51 14.73
N ASN A 423 -7.40 -9.52 15.56
CA ASN A 423 -6.21 -9.56 16.42
C ASN A 423 -4.94 -9.80 15.60
N SER A 424 -4.98 -10.66 14.58
CA SER A 424 -3.86 -10.91 13.67
C SER A 424 -3.44 -9.63 12.93
N MET A 425 -4.42 -8.84 12.46
CA MET A 425 -4.17 -7.52 11.87
C MET A 425 -3.54 -6.56 12.90
N LEU A 426 -4.08 -6.47 14.11
CA LEU A 426 -3.51 -5.61 15.15
C LEU A 426 -2.09 -6.04 15.51
N HIS A 427 -1.81 -7.34 15.59
CA HIS A 427 -0.48 -7.88 15.85
C HIS A 427 0.52 -7.46 14.77
N ALA A 428 0.14 -7.55 13.49
CA ALA A 428 0.97 -7.10 12.38
C ALA A 428 1.23 -5.59 12.45
N MET A 429 0.17 -4.78 12.61
CA MET A 429 0.28 -3.32 12.72
C MET A 429 1.16 -2.90 13.89
N PHE A 430 1.07 -3.60 15.03
CA PHE A 430 1.83 -3.27 16.25
C PHE A 430 3.28 -3.77 16.22
N ALA A 431 3.58 -4.73 15.33
CA ALA A 431 4.94 -5.16 15.05
C ALA A 431 5.73 -4.13 14.23
N SER A 432 5.06 -3.13 13.65
CA SER A 432 5.69 -2.08 12.85
C SER A 432 6.78 -1.34 13.62
N THR A 433 7.80 -0.93 12.90
CA THR A 433 8.88 -0.04 13.34
C THR A 433 8.78 1.27 12.55
N PRO A 434 9.54 2.32 12.92
CA PRO A 434 9.59 3.56 12.13
C PRO A 434 10.03 3.38 10.67
N LYS A 435 10.63 2.22 10.33
CA LYS A 435 11.07 1.89 8.98
C LYS A 435 10.06 1.07 8.19
N THR A 436 8.99 0.59 8.83
CA THR A 436 7.99 -0.24 8.17
C THR A 436 7.25 0.57 7.10
N GLU A 437 7.30 0.08 5.86
CA GLU A 437 6.74 0.73 4.67
C GLU A 437 5.47 0.03 4.16
N ALA A 438 5.26 -1.24 4.54
CA ALA A 438 4.07 -2.01 4.15
C ALA A 438 3.60 -2.98 5.25
N ALA A 439 2.28 -3.18 5.30
CA ALA A 439 1.65 -4.24 6.08
C ALA A 439 0.79 -5.12 5.15
N VAL A 440 1.04 -6.43 5.15
CA VAL A 440 0.29 -7.41 4.36
C VAL A 440 -0.57 -8.25 5.29
N ILE A 441 -1.88 -8.11 5.18
CA ILE A 441 -2.84 -8.69 6.12
C ILE A 441 -3.70 -9.72 5.39
N ASN A 442 -3.70 -10.95 5.89
CA ASN A 442 -4.67 -11.95 5.49
C ASN A 442 -6.02 -11.64 6.12
N VAL A 443 -7.07 -11.59 5.30
CA VAL A 443 -8.43 -11.29 5.72
C VAL A 443 -9.34 -12.46 5.35
N SER A 444 -9.54 -13.35 6.31
CA SER A 444 -10.39 -14.53 6.18
C SER A 444 -11.88 -14.21 6.28
N CYS A 445 -12.71 -14.86 5.47
CA CYS A 445 -14.17 -14.70 5.58
C CYS A 445 -14.83 -15.76 6.49
N VAL A 446 -14.01 -16.60 7.11
CA VAL A 446 -14.38 -17.98 7.42
C VAL A 446 -14.48 -18.20 8.94
N ASN A 447 -13.59 -17.59 9.73
CA ASN A 447 -13.58 -17.61 11.19
C ASN A 447 -13.44 -16.15 11.72
N GLY A 448 -14.30 -15.73 12.64
CA GLY A 448 -14.23 -14.38 13.25
C GLY A 448 -14.90 -13.22 12.48
N GLY A 449 -15.63 -13.52 11.40
CA GLY A 449 -16.39 -12.61 10.51
C GLY A 449 -16.49 -11.17 10.99
N ASN A 450 -15.68 -10.30 10.37
CA ASN A 450 -15.56 -8.88 10.63
C ASN A 450 -14.73 -8.21 9.54
N VAL A 451 -14.86 -8.66 8.27
CA VAL A 451 -14.07 -8.14 7.14
C VAL A 451 -14.14 -6.62 7.08
N GLU A 452 -15.34 -6.08 7.25
CA GLU A 452 -15.60 -4.64 7.26
C GLU A 452 -14.82 -3.94 8.38
N ARG A 453 -14.87 -4.46 9.61
CA ARG A 453 -14.19 -3.87 10.77
C ARG A 453 -12.67 -3.91 10.66
N VAL A 454 -12.14 -5.03 10.15
CA VAL A 454 -10.70 -5.17 9.86
C VAL A 454 -10.30 -4.13 8.81
N SER A 455 -11.09 -4.00 7.75
CA SER A 455 -10.85 -3.01 6.71
C SER A 455 -10.93 -1.57 7.21
N GLN A 456 -11.93 -1.23 8.04
CA GLN A 456 -12.06 0.12 8.61
C GLN A 456 -10.87 0.49 9.50
N THR A 457 -10.29 -0.49 10.20
CA THR A 457 -9.16 -0.26 11.12
C THR A 457 -7.82 -0.23 10.38
N ALA A 458 -7.58 -1.17 9.46
CA ALA A 458 -6.36 -1.23 8.65
C ALA A 458 -6.37 -0.22 7.49
N ASN A 459 -7.55 0.28 7.13
CA ASN A 459 -7.81 1.18 6.01
C ASN A 459 -7.09 0.73 4.73
N PHE A 460 -7.40 -0.43 4.15
CA PHE A 460 -6.56 -0.99 3.07
C PHE A 460 -6.42 -0.08 1.84
N ASP A 461 -5.21 -0.01 1.29
CA ASP A 461 -4.92 0.66 0.01
C ASP A 461 -5.11 -0.29 -1.17
N VAL A 462 -4.82 -1.58 -0.97
CA VAL A 462 -5.02 -2.62 -1.98
C VAL A 462 -5.71 -3.83 -1.36
N ALA A 463 -6.69 -4.42 -2.05
CA ALA A 463 -7.25 -5.72 -1.70
C ALA A 463 -7.08 -6.72 -2.84
N ILE A 464 -6.76 -7.97 -2.54
CA ILE A 464 -6.48 -9.03 -3.52
C ILE A 464 -7.47 -10.18 -3.33
N LEU A 465 -8.20 -10.49 -4.39
CA LEU A 465 -9.20 -11.56 -4.47
C LEU A 465 -8.88 -12.44 -5.70
N THR A 466 -8.10 -13.51 -5.52
CA THR A 466 -7.75 -14.41 -6.63
C THR A 466 -8.63 -15.66 -6.74
N SER A 467 -9.40 -15.99 -5.70
CA SER A 467 -10.25 -17.19 -5.70
C SER A 467 -11.56 -17.05 -4.89
N THR A 468 -12.57 -17.84 -5.26
CA THR A 468 -13.82 -18.03 -4.48
C THR A 468 -13.90 -19.38 -3.77
N VAL A 469 -12.78 -20.11 -3.66
CA VAL A 469 -12.79 -21.46 -3.09
C VAL A 469 -12.89 -21.39 -1.56
N VAL A 470 -13.70 -22.27 -1.00
CA VAL A 470 -13.97 -22.37 0.44
C VAL A 470 -13.08 -23.45 1.04
N SER A 471 -12.13 -23.07 1.91
CA SER A 471 -11.56 -24.03 2.85
C SER A 471 -12.68 -24.53 3.76
N LYS A 472 -12.91 -25.85 3.84
CA LYS A 472 -14.03 -26.49 4.57
C LYS A 472 -14.27 -25.85 5.95
N ASN A 473 -15.34 -25.05 6.06
CA ASN A 473 -15.65 -24.18 7.21
C ASN A 473 -16.84 -24.71 8.04
N PRO A 474 -16.86 -24.56 9.37
CA PRO A 474 -18.07 -24.68 10.21
C PRO A 474 -19.29 -23.82 9.84
N ARG A 475 -19.16 -22.66 9.17
CA ARG A 475 -20.31 -21.78 8.82
C ARG A 475 -21.09 -22.15 7.54
N GLU A 476 -20.58 -23.05 6.71
CA GLU A 476 -21.22 -23.49 5.44
C GLU A 476 -21.77 -22.35 4.54
N LEU A 477 -21.08 -21.20 4.44
CA LEU A 477 -21.51 -20.10 3.56
C LEU A 477 -21.65 -20.56 2.10
N THR A 478 -22.73 -20.13 1.45
CA THR A 478 -22.88 -20.30 0.00
C THR A 478 -21.87 -19.42 -0.75
N LYS A 479 -21.56 -19.76 -2.01
CA LYS A 479 -20.62 -18.96 -2.82
C LYS A 479 -21.02 -17.47 -2.94
N PRO A 480 -22.30 -17.10 -3.14
CA PRO A 480 -22.72 -15.70 -3.14
C PRO A 480 -22.47 -15.00 -1.80
N GLU A 481 -22.80 -15.63 -0.68
CA GLU A 481 -22.59 -15.06 0.66
C GLU A 481 -21.10 -14.86 0.96
N LEU A 482 -20.24 -15.78 0.49
CA LEU A 482 -18.79 -15.61 0.61
C LEU A 482 -18.30 -14.38 -0.15
N ILE A 483 -18.82 -14.13 -1.36
CA ILE A 483 -18.41 -12.98 -2.17
C ILE A 483 -18.89 -11.69 -1.54
N GLU A 484 -20.13 -11.66 -1.07
CA GLU A 484 -20.66 -10.51 -0.32
C GLU A 484 -19.80 -10.22 0.90
N GLU A 485 -19.42 -11.25 1.67
CA GLU A 485 -18.54 -11.10 2.83
C GLU A 485 -17.13 -10.63 2.42
N LYS A 486 -16.55 -11.14 1.33
CA LYS A 486 -15.26 -10.67 0.80
C LYS A 486 -15.33 -9.19 0.42
N LEU A 487 -16.40 -8.78 -0.27
CA LEU A 487 -16.58 -7.43 -0.76
C LEU A 487 -16.75 -6.38 0.34
N LYS A 488 -17.12 -6.79 1.57
CA LYS A 488 -17.11 -5.89 2.74
C LYS A 488 -15.73 -5.26 3.01
N VAL A 489 -14.65 -5.82 2.46
CA VAL A 489 -13.32 -5.19 2.53
C VAL A 489 -13.36 -3.79 1.92
N CYS A 490 -14.14 -3.58 0.86
CA CYS A 490 -14.23 -2.30 0.16
C CYS A 490 -14.82 -1.18 1.04
N GLY A 491 -15.62 -1.54 2.06
CA GLY A 491 -16.29 -0.57 2.94
C GLY A 491 -15.37 0.21 3.89
N GLY A 492 -14.16 -0.30 4.15
CA GLY A 492 -13.14 0.37 4.97
C GLY A 492 -11.89 0.80 4.21
N MET A 493 -11.78 0.41 2.93
CA MET A 493 -10.66 0.73 2.07
C MET A 493 -10.56 2.23 1.80
N ASN A 494 -9.36 2.68 1.44
CA ASN A 494 -9.15 3.99 0.86
C ASN A 494 -10.01 4.13 -0.43
N GLU A 495 -10.69 5.27 -0.61
CA GLU A 495 -11.52 5.53 -1.79
C GLU A 495 -10.67 5.53 -3.08
N SER A 496 -9.42 5.99 -3.00
CA SER A 496 -8.46 5.91 -4.13
C SER A 496 -7.65 4.60 -4.16
N GLY A 497 -8.07 3.60 -3.38
CA GLY A 497 -7.46 2.27 -3.35
C GLY A 497 -7.83 1.44 -4.56
N ALA A 498 -7.24 0.25 -4.66
CA ALA A 498 -7.48 -0.67 -5.76
C ALA A 498 -7.82 -2.09 -5.29
N VAL A 499 -8.67 -2.78 -6.03
CA VAL A 499 -9.00 -4.19 -5.81
C VAL A 499 -8.52 -5.01 -6.99
N ILE A 500 -7.60 -5.93 -6.73
CA ILE A 500 -7.10 -6.90 -7.73
C ILE A 500 -8.04 -8.11 -7.73
N ILE A 501 -8.65 -8.38 -8.88
CA ILE A 501 -9.70 -9.40 -9.04
C ILE A 501 -9.33 -10.39 -10.15
N ASN A 502 -9.43 -11.68 -9.86
CA ASN A 502 -9.34 -12.73 -10.88
C ASN A 502 -10.65 -12.87 -11.67
N ILE A 503 -10.64 -12.49 -12.94
CA ILE A 503 -11.84 -12.52 -13.80
C ILE A 503 -12.07 -13.85 -14.52
N ASP A 504 -11.21 -14.86 -14.34
CA ASP A 504 -11.51 -16.23 -14.76
C ASP A 504 -12.45 -16.93 -13.77
N ASP A 505 -12.50 -16.45 -12.52
CA ASP A 505 -13.53 -16.85 -11.57
C ASP A 505 -14.85 -16.16 -11.94
N LYS A 506 -15.78 -16.95 -12.48
CA LYS A 506 -17.10 -16.47 -12.94
C LYS A 506 -17.88 -15.66 -11.90
N ASN A 507 -17.64 -15.90 -10.62
CA ASN A 507 -18.38 -15.19 -9.58
C ASN A 507 -17.72 -13.86 -9.22
N LEU A 508 -16.41 -13.72 -9.44
CA LEU A 508 -15.69 -12.46 -9.27
C LEU A 508 -15.78 -11.58 -10.52
N ALA A 509 -15.84 -12.20 -11.71
CA ALA A 509 -15.98 -11.51 -12.99
C ALA A 509 -17.24 -10.62 -13.10
N GLY A 510 -18.24 -10.82 -12.24
CA GLY A 510 -19.47 -10.01 -12.21
C GLY A 510 -19.38 -8.75 -11.34
N ILE A 511 -18.25 -8.52 -10.67
CA ILE A 511 -18.06 -7.39 -9.76
C ILE A 511 -17.59 -6.18 -10.57
N PHE A 512 -18.47 -5.21 -10.79
CA PHE A 512 -18.17 -3.98 -11.54
C PHE A 512 -18.53 -2.70 -10.77
N THR A 513 -19.08 -2.83 -9.57
CA THR A 513 -19.73 -1.72 -8.84
C THR A 513 -19.18 -1.58 -7.42
N ILE A 514 -17.88 -1.38 -7.32
CA ILE A 514 -17.23 -0.99 -6.06
C ILE A 514 -16.64 0.43 -6.20
N PRO A 515 -16.47 1.18 -5.10
CA PRO A 515 -15.93 2.54 -5.15
C PRO A 515 -14.47 2.63 -5.60
N GLN A 516 -13.68 1.60 -5.29
CA GLN A 516 -12.25 1.51 -5.61
C GLN A 516 -11.99 1.13 -7.08
N ASP A 517 -10.77 1.40 -7.55
CA ASP A 517 -10.33 0.97 -8.87
C ASP A 517 -10.31 -0.57 -8.93
N ILE A 518 -10.87 -1.16 -9.97
CA ILE A 518 -10.78 -2.60 -10.23
C ILE A 518 -9.60 -2.85 -11.17
N ILE A 519 -8.69 -3.72 -10.75
CA ILE A 519 -7.59 -4.22 -11.57
C ILE A 519 -7.80 -5.70 -11.78
N THR A 520 -7.84 -6.12 -13.03
CA THR A 520 -8.22 -7.48 -13.41
C THR A 520 -7.00 -8.32 -13.76
N ILE A 521 -6.98 -9.57 -13.26
CA ILE A 521 -5.98 -10.58 -13.62
C ILE A 521 -6.68 -11.77 -14.28
N GLY A 522 -6.01 -12.42 -15.22
CA GLY A 522 -6.56 -13.58 -15.91
C GLY A 522 -5.51 -14.42 -16.63
N VAL A 523 -5.81 -15.70 -16.78
CA VAL A 523 -5.06 -16.68 -17.56
C VAL A 523 -5.88 -17.15 -18.77
N ASP A 524 -7.19 -17.32 -18.60
CA ASP A 524 -8.08 -17.79 -19.66
C ASP A 524 -8.83 -16.60 -20.32
N ASN A 525 -8.88 -15.44 -19.67
CA ASN A 525 -9.55 -14.23 -20.14
C ASN A 525 -8.57 -13.11 -20.54
N ARG A 526 -8.37 -12.96 -21.87
CA ARG A 526 -7.52 -11.93 -22.49
C ARG A 526 -7.99 -10.48 -22.29
N MET A 527 -9.17 -10.28 -21.72
CA MET A 527 -9.66 -8.94 -21.36
C MET A 527 -9.13 -8.45 -20.01
N ALA A 528 -8.40 -9.30 -19.27
CA ALA A 528 -7.76 -8.89 -18.04
C ALA A 528 -6.70 -7.81 -18.29
N ASP A 529 -6.57 -6.86 -17.37
CA ASP A 529 -5.52 -5.82 -17.39
C ASP A 529 -4.13 -6.48 -17.37
N TYR A 530 -3.98 -7.54 -16.56
CA TYR A 530 -2.81 -8.39 -16.50
C TYR A 530 -3.19 -9.81 -16.92
N PHE A 531 -2.68 -10.23 -18.08
CA PHE A 531 -3.00 -11.52 -18.67
C PHE A 531 -1.76 -12.41 -18.77
N ALA A 532 -1.87 -13.69 -18.40
CA ALA A 532 -0.81 -14.66 -18.64
C ALA A 532 -0.98 -15.38 -19.99
N ASP A 533 0.05 -15.35 -20.85
CA ASP A 533 0.12 -16.12 -22.10
C ASP A 533 1.33 -17.07 -22.11
N ASN A 534 1.44 -17.91 -23.13
CA ASN A 534 2.60 -18.79 -23.37
C ASN A 534 2.97 -19.67 -22.15
N ILE A 535 1.95 -20.18 -21.44
CA ILE A 535 2.16 -21.00 -20.24
C ILE A 535 2.69 -22.38 -20.63
N GLU A 536 3.92 -22.68 -20.21
CA GLU A 536 4.56 -23.97 -20.39
C GLU A 536 4.85 -24.61 -19.02
N LEU A 537 4.40 -25.85 -18.85
CA LEU A 537 4.66 -26.63 -17.64
C LEU A 537 5.79 -27.63 -17.92
N SER A 538 6.83 -27.58 -17.10
CA SER A 538 7.92 -28.56 -17.08
C SER A 538 8.10 -29.11 -15.65
N HIS A 539 8.95 -30.13 -15.45
CA HIS A 539 9.12 -30.75 -14.13
C HIS A 539 9.52 -29.70 -13.07
N ASN A 540 8.62 -29.42 -12.12
CA ASN A 540 8.74 -28.43 -11.04
C ASN A 540 8.95 -26.97 -11.47
N LYS A 541 8.59 -26.63 -12.71
CA LYS A 541 8.67 -25.26 -13.22
C LYS A 541 7.48 -24.90 -14.10
N ILE A 542 7.01 -23.67 -13.98
CA ILE A 542 6.03 -23.05 -14.87
C ILE A 542 6.67 -21.79 -15.45
N SER A 543 6.75 -21.69 -16.77
CA SER A 543 7.17 -20.48 -17.47
C SER A 543 5.98 -19.87 -18.21
N PHE A 544 5.88 -18.55 -18.21
CA PHE A 544 4.79 -17.81 -18.86
C PHE A 544 5.15 -16.35 -19.07
N ASP A 545 4.36 -15.67 -19.88
CA ASP A 545 4.48 -14.24 -20.14
C ASP A 545 3.35 -13.49 -19.44
N ILE A 546 3.66 -12.43 -18.69
CA ILE A 546 2.69 -11.43 -18.23
C ILE A 546 2.56 -10.35 -19.28
N ILE A 547 1.35 -10.18 -19.81
CA ILE A 547 0.97 -9.13 -20.76
C ILE A 547 0.19 -8.05 -20.02
N HIS A 548 0.65 -6.80 -20.12
CA HIS A 548 -0.05 -5.61 -19.60
C HIS A 548 0.03 -4.50 -20.65
N GLY A 549 -1.10 -4.18 -21.28
CA GLY A 549 -1.14 -3.23 -22.40
C GLY A 549 -0.32 -3.71 -23.59
N ALA A 550 0.75 -2.97 -23.93
CA ALA A 550 1.69 -3.33 -25.00
C ALA A 550 2.95 -4.05 -24.47
N ASP A 551 3.12 -4.12 -23.15
CA ASP A 551 4.29 -4.71 -22.53
C ASP A 551 4.11 -6.22 -22.34
N ASN A 552 5.21 -6.95 -22.46
CA ASN A 552 5.30 -8.39 -22.25
C ASN A 552 6.52 -8.68 -21.36
N TYR A 553 6.27 -9.39 -20.25
CA TYR A 553 7.26 -9.76 -19.25
C TYR A 553 7.32 -11.28 -19.07
N HIS A 554 8.44 -11.90 -19.44
CA HIS A 554 8.66 -13.32 -19.23
C HIS A 554 8.99 -13.63 -17.76
N ILE A 555 8.39 -14.69 -17.20
CA ILE A 555 8.59 -15.15 -15.82
C ILE A 555 8.78 -16.67 -15.78
N GLU A 556 9.75 -17.11 -14.97
CA GLU A 556 9.89 -18.52 -14.57
C GLU A 556 9.60 -18.72 -13.07
N LEU A 557 8.59 -19.53 -12.75
CA LEU A 557 8.27 -19.95 -11.38
C LEU A 557 8.71 -21.38 -11.10
N TYR A 558 9.24 -21.61 -9.90
CA TYR A 558 9.50 -22.96 -9.39
C TYR A 558 8.25 -23.49 -8.69
N SER A 559 7.25 -23.89 -9.47
CA SER A 559 5.98 -24.44 -8.99
C SER A 559 5.46 -25.47 -9.98
N ASP A 560 4.62 -26.40 -9.51
CA ASP A 560 3.86 -27.35 -10.31
C ASP A 560 2.34 -27.06 -10.28
N ASP A 561 1.92 -25.94 -9.68
CA ASP A 561 0.53 -25.54 -9.52
C ASP A 561 0.18 -24.36 -10.41
N LYS A 562 -0.81 -24.52 -11.31
CA LYS A 562 -1.32 -23.43 -12.17
C LYS A 562 -1.85 -22.25 -11.34
N HIS A 563 -2.28 -22.46 -10.08
CA HIS A 563 -2.70 -21.36 -9.20
C HIS A 563 -1.58 -20.37 -8.88
N SER A 564 -0.31 -20.80 -8.94
CA SER A 564 0.85 -19.91 -8.77
C SER A 564 0.93 -18.81 -9.84
N VAL A 565 0.35 -19.04 -11.02
CA VAL A 565 0.29 -18.04 -12.11
C VAL A 565 -0.61 -16.87 -11.71
N TYR A 566 -1.80 -17.13 -11.14
CA TYR A 566 -2.68 -16.08 -10.65
C TYR A 566 -2.04 -15.28 -9.50
N GLN A 567 -1.33 -15.95 -8.60
CA GLN A 567 -0.59 -15.28 -7.52
C GLN A 567 0.54 -14.40 -8.08
N ALA A 568 1.24 -14.85 -9.12
CA ALA A 568 2.27 -14.05 -9.78
C ALA A 568 1.68 -12.84 -10.51
N LEU A 569 0.56 -12.99 -11.23
CA LEU A 569 -0.16 -11.86 -11.82
C LEU A 569 -0.60 -10.85 -10.76
N ALA A 570 -1.20 -11.31 -9.66
CA ALA A 570 -1.62 -10.44 -8.56
C ALA A 570 -0.43 -9.74 -7.89
N THR A 571 0.66 -10.46 -7.64
CA THR A 571 1.88 -9.90 -7.03
C THR A 571 2.55 -8.89 -7.95
N PHE A 572 2.56 -9.16 -9.26
CA PHE A 572 3.11 -8.24 -10.25
C PHE A 572 2.28 -6.96 -10.34
N ALA A 573 0.95 -7.08 -10.45
CA ALA A 573 0.03 -5.95 -10.43
C ALA A 573 0.18 -5.12 -9.14
N LEU A 574 0.25 -5.78 -7.97
CA LEU A 574 0.52 -5.10 -6.69
C LEU A 574 1.84 -4.31 -6.72
N GLY A 575 2.91 -4.90 -7.24
CA GLY A 575 4.19 -4.23 -7.35
C GLY A 575 4.12 -2.96 -8.22
N GLU A 576 3.44 -3.03 -9.38
CA GLU A 576 3.25 -1.86 -10.25
C GLU A 576 2.37 -0.79 -9.57
N ILE A 577 1.30 -1.20 -8.87
CA ILE A 577 0.47 -0.30 -8.05
C ILE A 577 1.31 0.40 -6.98
N MET A 578 2.28 -0.28 -6.38
CA MET A 578 3.17 0.30 -5.37
C MET A 578 4.33 1.11 -6.00
N GLY A 579 4.37 1.24 -7.33
CA GLY A 579 5.41 1.99 -8.04
C GLY A 579 6.76 1.26 -8.13
N ILE A 580 6.77 -0.06 -7.88
CA ILE A 580 7.95 -0.91 -7.99
C ILE A 580 8.15 -1.23 -9.48
N PRO A 581 9.31 -0.92 -10.09
CA PRO A 581 9.52 -1.20 -11.51
C PRO A 581 9.50 -2.71 -11.83
N PRO A 582 8.95 -3.16 -12.98
CA PRO A 582 8.91 -4.59 -13.37
C PRO A 582 10.26 -5.31 -13.29
N LYS A 583 11.35 -4.65 -13.66
CA LYS A 583 12.74 -5.15 -13.54
C LYS A 583 13.16 -5.54 -12.12
N GLN A 584 12.43 -5.06 -11.10
CA GLN A 584 12.66 -5.37 -9.70
C GLN A 584 11.66 -6.39 -9.15
N ILE A 585 10.44 -6.40 -9.69
CA ILE A 585 9.37 -7.32 -9.32
C ILE A 585 9.70 -8.74 -9.80
N ILE A 586 10.02 -8.88 -11.10
CA ILE A 586 10.21 -10.19 -11.75
C ILE A 586 11.25 -11.04 -11.02
N PRO A 587 12.48 -10.55 -10.75
CA PRO A 587 13.47 -11.38 -10.06
C PRO A 587 13.10 -11.73 -8.62
N ALA A 588 12.20 -10.98 -7.98
CA ALA A 588 11.72 -11.29 -6.64
C ALA A 588 10.66 -12.39 -6.69
N ILE A 589 9.74 -12.33 -7.66
CA ILE A 589 8.77 -13.38 -7.95
C ILE A 589 9.47 -14.68 -8.39
N GLU A 590 10.47 -14.64 -9.27
CA GLU A 590 11.18 -15.84 -9.74
C GLU A 590 12.02 -16.53 -8.64
N LYS A 591 12.41 -15.78 -7.60
CA LYS A 591 13.07 -16.32 -6.41
C LYS A 591 12.11 -17.02 -5.47
N TYR A 592 10.81 -16.77 -5.60
CA TYR A 592 9.80 -17.45 -4.81
C TYR A 592 9.97 -18.97 -4.93
N ARG A 593 10.00 -19.61 -3.77
CA ARG A 593 9.91 -21.06 -3.65
C ARG A 593 8.66 -21.32 -2.82
N PRO A 594 7.72 -22.16 -3.30
CA PRO A 594 6.62 -22.62 -2.48
C PRO A 594 7.19 -23.24 -1.21
N SER A 595 7.15 -22.48 -0.12
CA SER A 595 7.49 -23.00 1.19
C SER A 595 6.29 -23.82 1.63
N THR A 596 6.51 -25.10 1.93
CA THR A 596 5.56 -25.87 2.75
C THR A 596 5.46 -25.32 4.18
N GLY A 597 6.21 -24.26 4.50
CA GLY A 597 6.49 -23.79 5.87
C GLY A 597 7.46 -24.71 6.61
N LEU A 598 7.88 -25.82 5.99
CA LEU A 598 8.70 -26.85 6.61
C LEU A 598 10.16 -26.63 6.27
N THR A 599 10.97 -26.36 7.28
CA THR A 599 12.42 -26.41 7.16
C THR A 599 12.89 -27.79 7.58
N THR A 600 13.52 -28.52 6.66
CA THR A 600 14.13 -29.83 6.94
C THR A 600 15.64 -29.72 6.92
N VAL A 601 16.28 -29.98 8.06
CA VAL A 601 17.74 -30.00 8.22
C VAL A 601 18.16 -31.41 8.67
N ARG A 602 19.38 -31.83 8.30
CA ARG A 602 19.98 -33.03 8.84
C ARG A 602 21.19 -32.65 9.70
N ASN A 603 21.16 -32.99 10.99
CA ASN A 603 22.26 -32.66 11.90
C ASN A 603 23.42 -33.68 11.81
N GLU A 604 24.49 -33.45 12.58
CA GLU A 604 25.69 -34.29 12.59
C GLU A 604 25.44 -35.73 13.05
N ARG A 605 24.38 -35.96 13.84
CA ARG A 605 23.92 -37.29 14.28
C ARG A 605 23.07 -38.01 13.23
N GLY A 606 22.89 -37.38 12.06
CA GLY A 606 22.06 -37.88 10.99
C GLY A 606 20.56 -37.74 11.23
N ILE A 607 20.13 -37.08 12.32
CA ILE A 607 18.72 -36.84 12.66
C ILE A 607 18.15 -35.83 11.66
N TYR A 608 16.98 -36.14 11.13
CA TYR A 608 16.20 -35.24 10.29
C TYR A 608 15.31 -34.37 11.19
N VAL A 609 15.52 -33.07 11.13
CA VAL A 609 14.77 -32.08 11.91
C VAL A 609 13.87 -31.33 10.95
N ILE A 610 12.57 -31.50 11.11
CA ILE A 610 11.53 -30.79 10.38
C ILE A 610 10.95 -29.75 11.33
N SER A 611 10.83 -28.50 10.89
CA SER A 611 10.26 -27.43 11.71
C SER A 611 9.23 -26.62 10.92
N ASP A 612 8.10 -26.32 11.55
CA ASP A 612 7.04 -25.46 11.04
C ASP A 612 6.40 -24.67 12.19
N PHE A 613 6.92 -23.46 12.39
CA PHE A 613 6.53 -22.56 13.48
C PHE A 613 5.62 -21.41 13.04
N GLU A 614 5.47 -21.19 11.74
CA GLU A 614 4.86 -19.98 11.19
C GLU A 614 3.36 -20.15 10.87
N ASN A 615 2.91 -21.37 10.61
CA ASN A 615 1.54 -21.62 10.16
C ASN A 615 0.69 -22.34 11.20
N GLU A 616 -0.18 -21.63 11.91
CA GLU A 616 -1.01 -22.22 12.97
C GLU A 616 -2.31 -22.87 12.48
N ALA A 617 -2.49 -23.03 11.16
CA ALA A 617 -3.66 -23.70 10.60
C ALA A 617 -3.65 -25.21 10.84
N VAL A 618 -4.83 -25.80 11.08
CA VAL A 618 -5.01 -27.26 11.25
C VAL A 618 -4.51 -28.03 10.02
N GLU A 619 -4.73 -27.49 8.83
CA GLU A 619 -4.30 -28.05 7.55
C GLU A 619 -2.78 -28.14 7.45
N SER A 620 -2.05 -27.16 8.00
CA SER A 620 -0.58 -27.16 8.01
C SER A 620 -0.04 -28.29 8.88
N VAL A 621 -0.68 -28.60 10.01
CA VAL A 621 -0.32 -29.79 10.82
C VAL A 621 -0.43 -31.08 9.98
N GLY A 622 -1.46 -31.19 9.15
CA GLY A 622 -1.63 -32.31 8.22
C GLY A 622 -0.53 -32.39 7.16
N ALA A 623 -0.13 -31.26 6.58
CA ALA A 623 0.95 -31.20 5.61
C ALA A 623 2.31 -31.57 6.24
N ALA A 624 2.61 -31.02 7.41
CA ALA A 624 3.82 -31.30 8.18
C ALA A 624 3.95 -32.78 8.56
N LEU A 625 2.86 -33.39 9.04
CA LEU A 625 2.82 -34.80 9.36
C LEU A 625 2.95 -35.68 8.11
N LYS A 626 2.34 -35.27 7.00
CA LYS A 626 2.48 -35.97 5.72
C LYS A 626 3.93 -36.00 5.27
N GLU A 627 4.64 -34.87 5.31
CA GLU A 627 6.06 -34.77 4.97
C GLU A 627 6.89 -35.76 5.79
N LEU A 628 6.75 -35.71 7.12
CA LEU A 628 7.40 -36.64 8.05
C LEU A 628 7.13 -38.12 7.69
N CYS A 629 5.87 -38.45 7.36
CA CYS A 629 5.47 -39.80 7.03
C CYS A 629 6.05 -40.28 5.68
N THR A 630 6.20 -39.39 4.71
CA THR A 630 6.69 -39.73 3.37
C THR A 630 8.21 -39.74 3.24
N MET A 631 8.95 -39.29 4.28
CA MET A 631 10.41 -39.33 4.26
C MET A 631 10.94 -40.76 4.10
N GLN A 632 11.93 -40.88 3.21
CA GLN A 632 12.76 -42.08 3.10
C GLN A 632 13.84 -42.03 4.19
N LEU A 633 13.66 -42.82 5.23
CA LEU A 633 14.57 -42.89 6.37
C LEU A 633 15.38 -44.19 6.33
N PRO A 634 16.60 -44.20 6.89
CA PRO A 634 17.36 -45.43 7.09
C PRO A 634 16.56 -46.50 7.86
N PRO A 635 16.88 -47.80 7.71
CA PRO A 635 16.27 -48.87 8.50
C PRO A 635 16.31 -48.57 10.00
N ASP A 636 15.27 -48.95 10.73
CA ASP A 636 15.10 -48.76 12.19
C ASP A 636 14.96 -47.30 12.68
N SER A 637 14.90 -46.32 11.78
CA SER A 637 14.62 -44.91 12.12
C SER A 637 13.17 -44.72 12.55
N ARG A 638 12.93 -43.82 13.51
CA ARG A 638 11.58 -43.51 14.00
C ARG A 638 11.14 -42.12 13.57
N ARG A 639 9.83 -41.96 13.43
CA ARG A 639 9.14 -40.70 13.17
C ARG A 639 8.57 -40.18 14.47
N ILE A 640 9.00 -39.00 14.88
CA ILE A 640 8.63 -38.34 16.13
C ILE A 640 7.95 -37.02 15.79
N ALA A 641 6.74 -36.78 16.27
CA ALA A 641 6.04 -35.51 16.10
C ALA A 641 5.93 -34.80 17.45
N VAL A 642 6.57 -33.65 17.58
CA VAL A 642 6.44 -32.72 18.71
C VAL A 642 5.45 -31.64 18.31
N LEU A 643 4.26 -31.68 18.91
CA LEU A 643 3.15 -30.78 18.64
C LEU A 643 2.91 -29.89 19.86
N SER A 644 2.95 -28.58 19.70
CA SER A 644 2.52 -27.63 20.75
C SER A 644 1.17 -27.00 20.42
N GLU A 645 0.82 -25.90 21.07
CA GLU A 645 -0.43 -25.16 20.82
C GLU A 645 -0.53 -24.78 19.33
N VAL A 646 -1.70 -25.02 18.75
CA VAL A 646 -2.04 -24.72 17.35
C VAL A 646 -3.34 -23.92 17.34
N GLY A 647 -3.29 -22.69 16.86
CA GLY A 647 -4.41 -21.77 16.75
C GLY A 647 -4.34 -20.59 17.73
N ASP A 648 -5.02 -19.49 17.39
CA ASP A 648 -4.80 -18.17 18.03
C ASP A 648 -5.49 -17.93 19.39
N GLY A 649 -6.06 -18.97 20.02
CA GLY A 649 -6.78 -18.80 21.29
C GLY A 649 -8.26 -18.38 21.19
N ASP A 650 -8.95 -18.75 20.10
CA ASP A 650 -10.38 -18.44 19.87
C ASP A 650 -11.36 -19.37 20.66
N GLU A 651 -12.64 -18.98 20.75
CA GLU A 651 -13.73 -19.71 21.43
C GLU A 651 -14.00 -21.16 20.93
N HIS A 652 -13.31 -21.60 19.87
CA HIS A 652 -13.47 -22.91 19.23
C HIS A 652 -12.24 -23.84 19.33
N GLU A 653 -11.29 -23.56 20.22
CA GLU A 653 -10.09 -24.39 20.46
C GLU A 653 -10.36 -25.90 20.52
N LEU A 654 -11.43 -26.31 21.22
CA LEU A 654 -11.79 -27.72 21.37
C LEU A 654 -12.07 -28.45 20.03
N GLU A 655 -12.64 -27.75 19.04
CA GLU A 655 -12.90 -28.34 17.73
C GLU A 655 -11.61 -28.45 16.89
N ILE A 656 -10.74 -27.44 16.98
CA ILE A 656 -9.40 -27.42 16.37
C ILE A 656 -8.61 -28.64 16.85
N TYR A 657 -8.49 -28.83 18.16
CA TYR A 657 -7.74 -29.96 18.73
C TYR A 657 -8.35 -31.32 18.39
N ARG A 658 -9.68 -31.42 18.26
CA ARG A 658 -10.34 -32.65 17.76
C ARG A 658 -9.93 -32.97 16.31
N LYS A 659 -9.87 -31.97 15.43
CA LYS A 659 -9.44 -32.15 14.02
C LYS A 659 -7.96 -32.54 13.95
N VAL A 660 -7.09 -31.85 14.70
CA VAL A 660 -5.67 -32.20 14.79
C VAL A 660 -5.50 -33.63 15.31
N GLY A 661 -6.21 -34.01 16.35
CA GLY A 661 -6.23 -35.37 16.88
C GLY A 661 -6.58 -36.45 15.83
N ASN A 662 -7.58 -36.18 14.98
CA ASN A 662 -7.96 -37.07 13.88
C ASN A 662 -6.87 -37.19 12.80
N ILE A 663 -6.16 -36.10 12.51
CA ILE A 663 -5.04 -36.09 11.57
C ILE A 663 -3.88 -36.90 12.14
N VAL A 664 -3.50 -36.65 13.40
CA VAL A 664 -2.46 -37.39 14.11
C VAL A 664 -2.78 -38.89 14.14
N ASN A 665 -4.03 -39.27 14.37
CA ASN A 665 -4.46 -40.67 14.33
C ASN A 665 -4.25 -41.34 12.97
N LYS A 666 -4.39 -40.61 11.86
CA LYS A 666 -4.17 -41.13 10.51
C LYS A 666 -2.69 -41.15 10.08
N ALA A 667 -1.83 -40.35 10.71
CA ALA A 667 -0.42 -40.22 10.36
C ALA A 667 0.43 -41.41 10.83
N SER A 668 1.35 -41.93 10.03
CA SER A 668 2.27 -43.00 10.43
C SER A 668 3.45 -42.46 11.24
N VAL A 669 3.19 -42.09 12.50
CA VAL A 669 4.19 -41.55 13.46
C VAL A 669 4.37 -42.53 14.62
N ASP A 670 5.61 -42.78 15.02
CA ASP A 670 5.97 -43.73 16.08
C ASP A 670 5.77 -43.13 17.49
N ILE A 671 6.15 -41.86 17.67
CA ILE A 671 6.02 -41.14 18.94
C ILE A 671 5.39 -39.77 18.70
N THR A 672 4.33 -39.44 19.43
CA THR A 672 3.76 -38.09 19.44
C THR A 672 3.99 -37.45 20.81
N VAL A 673 4.67 -36.31 20.85
CA VAL A 673 4.89 -35.53 22.06
C VAL A 673 4.01 -34.29 21.99
N CYS A 674 3.13 -34.11 22.96
CA CYS A 674 2.26 -32.95 23.07
C CYS A 674 2.83 -32.00 24.13
N TYR A 675 3.12 -30.76 23.74
CA TYR A 675 3.79 -29.76 24.56
C TYR A 675 2.90 -28.54 24.87
N GLY A 676 2.80 -28.15 26.14
CA GLY A 676 2.00 -27.00 26.58
C GLY A 676 0.67 -27.39 27.26
N GLU A 677 -0.09 -26.41 27.74
CA GLU A 677 -1.33 -26.65 28.51
C GLU A 677 -2.43 -27.31 27.67
N THR A 678 -2.53 -26.90 26.41
CA THR A 678 -3.47 -27.41 25.40
C THR A 678 -3.22 -28.87 24.97
N ALA A 679 -2.05 -29.44 25.27
CA ALA A 679 -1.78 -30.88 25.12
C ALA A 679 -2.79 -31.78 25.85
N ALA A 680 -3.40 -31.27 26.94
CA ALA A 680 -4.44 -31.96 27.69
C ALA A 680 -5.71 -32.19 26.86
N GLU A 681 -6.08 -31.25 26.01
CA GLU A 681 -7.32 -31.31 25.22
C GLU A 681 -7.14 -32.16 23.95
N LEU A 682 -5.96 -32.12 23.33
CA LEU A 682 -5.61 -33.04 22.24
C LEU A 682 -5.74 -34.51 22.70
N MET A 683 -5.22 -34.83 23.89
CA MET A 683 -5.30 -36.17 24.47
C MET A 683 -6.72 -36.62 24.85
N LYS A 684 -7.60 -35.68 25.22
CA LYS A 684 -9.00 -35.99 25.57
C LYS A 684 -9.88 -36.20 24.35
N THR A 685 -9.63 -35.45 23.28
CA THR A 685 -10.50 -35.39 22.09
C THR A 685 -10.12 -36.37 21.00
N ALA A 686 -8.88 -36.88 21.01
CA ALA A 686 -8.37 -37.84 20.05
C ALA A 686 -8.36 -39.27 20.64
N ASP A 687 -8.94 -40.24 19.94
CA ASP A 687 -8.88 -41.66 20.35
C ASP A 687 -7.50 -42.27 20.02
N LEU A 688 -6.44 -41.76 20.68
CA LEU A 688 -5.02 -42.06 20.41
C LEU A 688 -4.56 -43.44 20.92
N LYS A 689 -5.49 -44.37 21.15
CA LYS A 689 -5.27 -45.63 21.90
C LYS A 689 -4.20 -46.58 21.33
N SER A 690 -3.71 -46.35 20.11
CA SER A 690 -2.73 -47.23 19.44
C SER A 690 -1.34 -46.61 19.23
N LYS A 691 -1.07 -45.38 19.71
CA LYS A 691 0.22 -44.67 19.50
C LYS A 691 0.89 -44.30 20.82
N PHE A 692 2.23 -44.24 20.83
CA PHE A 692 2.99 -43.78 21.98
C PHE A 692 2.88 -42.25 22.08
N VAL A 693 1.97 -41.77 22.93
CA VAL A 693 1.71 -40.34 23.13
C VAL A 693 2.21 -39.89 24.50
N ILE A 694 2.97 -38.80 24.53
CA ILE A 694 3.61 -38.27 25.75
C ILE A 694 3.18 -36.83 25.93
N LYS A 695 2.82 -36.46 27.17
CA LYS A 695 2.45 -35.09 27.54
C LYS A 695 3.54 -34.46 28.39
N LEU A 696 4.01 -33.28 27.99
CA LEU A 696 5.02 -32.52 28.71
C LEU A 696 4.57 -31.05 28.81
N ASN A 697 4.61 -30.48 30.01
CA ASN A 697 4.06 -29.14 30.27
C ASN A 697 5.14 -28.06 30.46
N THR A 698 6.42 -28.44 30.50
CA THR A 698 7.52 -27.51 30.76
C THR A 698 8.62 -27.67 29.74
N ARG A 699 9.29 -26.55 29.39
CA ARG A 699 10.43 -26.53 28.47
C ARG A 699 11.51 -27.52 28.89
N GLN A 700 11.84 -27.55 30.18
CA GLN A 700 12.84 -28.46 30.74
C GLN A 700 12.48 -29.93 30.51
N ALA A 701 11.23 -30.32 30.78
CA ALA A 701 10.79 -31.70 30.62
C ALA A 701 10.81 -32.15 29.15
N LEU A 702 10.39 -31.27 28.22
CA LEU A 702 10.49 -31.55 26.78
C LEU A 702 11.95 -31.69 26.32
N THR A 703 12.81 -30.75 26.73
CA THR A 703 14.23 -30.74 26.37
C THR A 703 14.94 -32.00 26.86
N GLU A 704 14.74 -32.38 28.13
CA GLU A 704 15.33 -33.59 28.71
C GLU A 704 14.80 -34.86 28.05
N PHE A 705 13.49 -34.91 27.78
CA PHE A 705 12.88 -36.03 27.07
C PHE A 705 13.53 -36.23 25.69
N LEU A 706 13.63 -35.18 24.89
CA LEU A 706 14.21 -35.26 23.55
C LEU A 706 15.69 -35.63 23.59
N LYS A 707 16.49 -35.03 24.49
CA LYS A 707 17.92 -35.38 24.67
C LYS A 707 18.14 -36.86 25.00
N LEU A 708 17.28 -37.44 25.85
CA LEU A 708 17.41 -38.83 26.27
C LEU A 708 16.85 -39.84 25.26
N ASN A 709 15.87 -39.43 24.44
CA ASN A 709 15.10 -40.36 23.62
C ASN A 709 15.35 -40.26 22.12
N LEU A 710 15.92 -39.17 21.61
CA LEU A 710 16.29 -39.06 20.19
C LEU A 710 17.47 -39.96 19.85
N ARG A 711 17.29 -40.82 18.85
CA ARG A 711 18.32 -41.73 18.32
C ARG A 711 18.84 -41.21 16.99
N ASP A 712 20.03 -41.66 16.63
CA ASP A 712 20.65 -41.30 15.34
C ASP A 712 19.76 -41.76 14.18
N ASN A 713 19.65 -40.92 13.15
CA ASN A 713 18.77 -41.10 11.99
C ASN A 713 17.25 -41.00 12.22
N ASP A 714 16.78 -40.75 13.44
CA ASP A 714 15.37 -40.42 13.65
C ASP A 714 14.96 -39.19 12.82
N ALA A 715 13.66 -39.09 12.53
CA ALA A 715 13.06 -37.88 12.00
C ALA A 715 12.14 -37.26 13.06
N VAL A 716 12.38 -36.00 13.41
CA VAL A 716 11.60 -35.25 14.39
C VAL A 716 10.97 -34.04 13.75
N LEU A 717 9.65 -33.91 13.87
CA LEU A 717 8.89 -32.73 13.49
C LEU A 717 8.62 -31.86 14.72
N PHE A 718 8.95 -30.58 14.65
CA PHE A 718 8.54 -29.55 15.59
C PHE A 718 7.47 -28.69 14.93
N LYS A 719 6.24 -28.76 15.46
CA LYS A 719 5.08 -28.04 14.93
C LYS A 719 4.37 -27.30 16.06
N GLY A 720 4.24 -25.99 15.93
CA GLY A 720 3.66 -25.19 17.00
C GLY A 720 3.85 -23.69 16.85
N SER A 721 3.13 -22.90 17.65
CA SER A 721 3.31 -21.44 17.68
C SER A 721 4.71 -21.01 18.14
N THR A 722 5.26 -19.96 17.54
CA THR A 722 6.51 -19.30 17.98
C THR A 722 6.44 -18.78 19.42
N VAL A 723 5.24 -18.58 19.97
CA VAL A 723 5.04 -18.11 21.35
C VAL A 723 5.47 -19.15 22.40
N THR A 724 5.63 -20.42 22.00
CA THR A 724 5.92 -21.54 22.92
C THR A 724 7.41 -21.82 23.14
N GLU A 725 8.32 -21.01 22.57
CA GLU A 725 9.78 -21.23 22.63
C GLU A 725 10.25 -22.58 22.03
N LEU A 726 9.40 -23.21 21.19
CA LEU A 726 9.68 -24.52 20.60
C LEU A 726 10.90 -24.51 19.67
N ASP A 727 11.18 -23.36 19.06
CA ASP A 727 12.37 -23.07 18.25
C ASP A 727 13.66 -23.10 19.07
N GLU A 728 13.65 -22.54 20.27
CA GLU A 728 14.79 -22.60 21.19
C GLU A 728 15.01 -24.04 21.67
N ILE A 729 13.94 -24.78 21.99
CA ILE A 729 14.04 -26.18 22.42
C ILE A 729 14.61 -27.06 21.31
N MET A 730 14.16 -26.86 20.06
CA MET A 730 14.72 -27.55 18.90
C MET A 730 16.23 -27.30 18.81
N THR A 731 16.66 -26.04 18.92
CA THR A 731 18.08 -25.66 18.88
C THR A 731 18.89 -26.31 20.02
N ASP A 732 18.28 -26.49 21.19
CA ASP A 732 18.94 -27.10 22.36
C ASP A 732 19.13 -28.63 22.25
N VAL A 733 18.40 -29.31 21.35
CA VAL A 733 18.31 -30.79 21.32
C VAL A 733 18.75 -31.45 20.00
N THR A 734 18.85 -30.68 18.92
CA THR A 734 19.23 -31.16 17.58
C THR A 734 20.40 -30.41 17.01
#